data_AF-A0A936MM87-F1
#
_entry.id   AF-A0A936MM87-F1
#
_cell.length_a   1.000
_cell.length_b   1.000
_cell.length_c   1.000
_cell.angle_alpha   90.00
_cell.angle_beta   90.00
_cell.angle_gamma   90.00
#
_symmetry.space_group_name_H-M   'P 1'
#
loop_
_entity.id
_entity.type
_entity.pdbx_description
1 polymer ?
#
loop_
_entity_poly.entity_id
_entity_poly.type
_entity_poly.pdbx_seq_one_letter_code
_entity_poly.pdbx_strand_id
1 'polypeptide(L)'
;MKIPNGFTFAGGSAGIKVKRPDLALVLSELPANAAGCFTRSKSRAACVDWNAARLPRKDARVIIANSGNANCLAGDEGVLANERMATAVAQVLGVPTDAVLTCSTGVIGIPLPAAKVEAALPSLLGRLGTDPSAAAEAILTTDTTTKMASREIFLGGDRVRIAAIAKGSGMIHPNMATMLAFIVTDAAIEISVLDAMLRAAVDETFNMVSVDRDTSTNDQVLMLANGMAENDPITERGTPDAVHFNAALIDVCKELARAIAGDGEGAQHLVTVTVRGAEDMATARALARAVTESNLTKAAFFGTDPNWGRILAAIGARASEQHIRFDPAQTSVSLQHVCVFSEGKPRQFDADALRALLRGEEVFVEVTIGTGIGHATAWGCDLSYDYVRINADYAAVLVDTPDGPVRRDGRLENKTPELKADTLVQALRYIERFAGTRAVIKYGGAAMVRPDLKDRFAEDVRLLQAVGLSPIIVHGGGPEISRTLEQMGQSSEFVDGLRITDAASLRVVEMVLTGQINKEVVASLSRAGGKAVGLSGKDGGLIQARKWHAPSGKDMGYVGEVSSVDIEVVELLLGKGYIPVISPIGLGKDGLTYNINADTVAAEIAIACGARKLIFLTDVAGILSNGLLISELSAEELELRMKDGTVTGGMLPKAAAILRALEGGVETVHIIDGRIPHNVVAELFTSRGVGTMIRAGAPKEGGEVPT
;
A
#
# COMPACT_ATOMS: atom_id res chain seq x y z
N MET A 1 8.02 -14.39 13.08
CA MET A 1 6.75 -15.05 13.45
C MET A 1 7.03 -16.07 14.54
N LYS A 2 6.14 -16.27 15.52
CA LYS A 2 6.28 -17.35 16.51
C LYS A 2 5.63 -18.61 15.94
N ILE A 3 6.40 -19.68 15.78
CA ILE A 3 5.97 -20.89 15.07
C ILE A 3 5.73 -22.01 16.09
N PRO A 4 4.62 -22.77 15.97
CA PRO A 4 4.35 -23.87 16.87
C PRO A 4 5.40 -24.98 16.72
N ASN A 5 5.72 -25.62 17.84
CA ASN A 5 6.73 -26.68 17.89
C ASN A 5 6.35 -27.84 16.93
N GLY A 6 7.35 -28.39 16.23
CA GLY A 6 7.16 -29.51 15.30
C GLY A 6 6.48 -29.18 13.97
N PHE A 7 6.31 -27.90 13.62
CA PHE A 7 5.87 -27.52 12.27
C PHE A 7 7.01 -26.96 11.42
N THR A 8 7.05 -27.41 10.17
CA THR A 8 7.97 -26.89 9.14
C THR A 8 7.21 -26.56 7.86
N PHE A 9 7.78 -25.65 7.08
CA PHE A 9 7.19 -25.05 5.89
C PHE A 9 8.20 -25.09 4.75
N ALA A 10 7.71 -25.22 3.53
CA ALA A 10 8.53 -25.07 2.33
C ALA A 10 7.74 -24.38 1.21
N GLY A 11 8.45 -23.60 0.41
CA GLY A 11 7.93 -22.98 -0.81
C GLY A 11 8.91 -23.17 -1.98
N GLY A 12 8.37 -23.47 -3.15
CA GLY A 12 9.16 -23.73 -4.35
C GLY A 12 8.36 -23.63 -5.64
N SER A 13 9.03 -23.97 -6.75
CA SER A 13 8.44 -23.92 -8.08
C SER A 13 8.41 -25.31 -8.70
N ALA A 14 7.21 -25.79 -9.03
CA ALA A 14 6.94 -26.91 -9.91
C ALA A 14 6.84 -26.47 -11.39
N GLY A 15 6.72 -25.17 -11.67
CA GLY A 15 6.59 -24.66 -13.05
C GLY A 15 5.15 -24.75 -13.58
N ILE A 16 4.18 -24.59 -12.67
CA ILE A 16 2.77 -24.31 -12.95
C ILE A 16 2.64 -22.81 -13.29
N LYS A 17 3.33 -21.93 -12.54
CA LYS A 17 3.49 -20.51 -12.84
C LYS A 17 4.85 -20.25 -13.50
N VAL A 18 4.93 -19.24 -14.36
CA VAL A 18 6.13 -18.94 -15.16
C VAL A 18 7.27 -18.32 -14.33
N LYS A 19 6.95 -17.38 -13.43
CA LYS A 19 7.96 -16.54 -12.74
C LYS A 19 7.93 -16.60 -11.22
N ARG A 20 6.85 -17.10 -10.60
CA ARG A 20 6.66 -17.10 -9.14
C ARG A 20 6.61 -18.52 -8.58
N PRO A 21 7.06 -18.77 -7.35
CA PRO A 21 6.84 -20.03 -6.64
C PRO A 21 5.37 -20.42 -6.66
N ASP A 22 5.08 -21.71 -6.82
CA ASP A 22 3.73 -22.23 -7.08
C ASP A 22 3.40 -23.51 -6.33
N LEU A 23 4.30 -23.97 -5.45
CA LEU A 23 4.11 -25.16 -4.64
C LEU A 23 4.54 -24.89 -3.19
N ALA A 24 3.63 -25.14 -2.25
CA ALA A 24 3.82 -24.93 -0.82
C ALA A 24 3.56 -26.22 -0.04
N LEU A 25 4.33 -26.44 1.02
CA LEU A 25 4.18 -27.60 1.90
C LEU A 25 4.19 -27.14 3.37
N VAL A 26 3.26 -27.67 4.16
CA VAL A 26 3.20 -27.50 5.63
C VAL A 26 3.26 -28.89 6.25
N LEU A 27 4.31 -29.17 7.02
CA LEU A 27 4.58 -30.49 7.59
C LEU A 27 4.53 -30.45 9.11
N SER A 28 3.78 -31.36 9.71
CA SER A 28 3.86 -31.70 11.14
C SER A 28 4.80 -32.88 11.35
N GLU A 29 5.71 -32.73 12.31
CA GLU A 29 6.65 -33.78 12.73
C GLU A 29 5.88 -34.99 13.29
N LEU A 30 4.92 -34.74 14.17
CA LEU A 30 4.02 -35.75 14.74
C LEU A 30 2.68 -35.80 13.99
N PRO A 31 1.94 -36.94 14.07
CA PRO A 31 0.53 -36.99 13.67
C PRO A 31 -0.28 -35.89 14.36
N ALA A 32 -1.04 -35.13 13.58
CA ALA A 32 -1.83 -34.01 14.06
C ALA A 32 -3.33 -34.31 13.96
N ASN A 33 -4.07 -33.89 14.99
CA ASN A 33 -5.52 -33.73 14.87
C ASN A 33 -5.79 -32.63 13.85
N ALA A 34 -6.65 -32.91 12.87
CA ALA A 34 -6.95 -32.00 11.79
C ALA A 34 -8.46 -31.81 11.60
N ALA A 35 -8.83 -30.57 11.31
CA ALA A 35 -10.18 -30.14 10.99
C ALA A 35 -10.18 -29.25 9.74
N GLY A 36 -11.33 -29.16 9.06
CA GLY A 36 -11.46 -28.42 7.81
C GLY A 36 -12.82 -27.76 7.62
N CYS A 37 -12.82 -26.54 7.09
CA CYS A 37 -14.00 -25.85 6.57
C CYS A 37 -13.82 -25.64 5.06
N PHE A 38 -14.88 -25.88 4.28
CA PHE A 38 -14.80 -26.02 2.82
C PHE A 38 -15.87 -25.18 2.13
N THR A 39 -15.60 -24.77 0.89
CA THR A 39 -16.61 -24.16 0.03
C THR A 39 -17.87 -25.03 -0.09
N ARG A 40 -19.02 -24.34 -0.11
CA ARG A 40 -20.34 -24.90 -0.41
C ARG A 40 -20.69 -24.83 -1.91
N SER A 41 -19.78 -24.34 -2.75
CA SER A 41 -19.98 -24.31 -4.20
C SER A 41 -20.43 -25.69 -4.72
N LYS A 42 -21.30 -25.70 -5.72
CA LYS A 42 -21.68 -26.94 -6.40
C LYS A 42 -20.66 -27.38 -7.45
N SER A 43 -19.75 -26.48 -7.82
CA SER A 43 -18.66 -26.72 -8.77
C SER A 43 -17.35 -26.98 -8.02
N ARG A 44 -17.36 -27.84 -7.00
CA ARG A 44 -16.18 -28.10 -6.14
C ARG A 44 -15.00 -28.70 -6.91
N ALA A 45 -13.80 -28.28 -6.54
CA ALA A 45 -12.56 -28.87 -7.03
C ALA A 45 -12.25 -30.21 -6.36
N ALA A 46 -11.48 -31.07 -7.04
CA ALA A 46 -11.16 -32.41 -6.56
C ALA A 46 -10.45 -32.40 -5.19
N CYS A 47 -9.59 -31.40 -4.93
CA CYS A 47 -8.90 -31.27 -3.65
C CYS A 47 -9.84 -30.95 -2.47
N VAL A 48 -10.98 -30.29 -2.72
CA VAL A 48 -11.99 -30.00 -1.70
C VAL A 48 -12.70 -31.28 -1.30
N ASP A 49 -13.10 -32.09 -2.27
CA ASP A 49 -13.75 -33.39 -2.01
C ASP A 49 -12.78 -34.39 -1.36
N TRP A 50 -11.51 -34.37 -1.79
CA TRP A 50 -10.44 -35.17 -1.18
C TRP A 50 -10.29 -34.92 0.32
N ASN A 51 -10.22 -33.65 0.74
CA ASN A 51 -10.07 -33.28 2.15
C ASN A 51 -11.37 -33.44 2.93
N ALA A 52 -12.53 -33.12 2.34
CA ALA A 52 -13.82 -33.27 3.01
C ALA A 52 -14.16 -34.73 3.34
N ALA A 53 -13.72 -35.69 2.51
CA ALA A 53 -13.87 -37.11 2.81
C ALA A 53 -12.94 -37.61 3.94
N ARG A 54 -11.92 -36.82 4.31
CA ARG A 54 -10.86 -37.20 5.25
C ARG A 54 -10.88 -36.43 6.56
N LEU A 55 -11.61 -35.32 6.64
CA LEU A 55 -11.62 -34.44 7.80
C LEU A 55 -12.99 -34.46 8.50
N PRO A 56 -13.02 -34.45 9.85
CA PRO A 56 -11.87 -34.39 10.76
C PRO A 56 -11.13 -35.74 10.91
N ARG A 57 -9.81 -35.71 11.16
CA ARG A 57 -8.99 -36.92 11.48
C ARG A 57 -7.89 -36.68 12.52
N LYS A 58 -7.32 -37.76 13.10
CA LYS A 58 -6.33 -37.69 14.19
C LYS A 58 -4.87 -37.79 13.74
N ASP A 59 -4.64 -38.15 12.49
CA ASP A 59 -3.36 -38.62 11.96
C ASP A 59 -2.94 -37.88 10.69
N ALA A 60 -3.42 -36.65 10.48
CA ALA A 60 -2.94 -35.82 9.39
C ALA A 60 -1.45 -35.47 9.61
N ARG A 61 -0.69 -35.35 8.52
CA ARG A 61 0.75 -35.07 8.57
C ARG A 61 1.15 -33.85 7.79
N VAL A 62 0.54 -33.62 6.63
CA VAL A 62 1.03 -32.62 5.68
C VAL A 62 -0.12 -31.98 4.90
N ILE A 63 0.03 -30.69 4.63
CA ILE A 63 -0.73 -29.97 3.60
C ILE A 63 0.22 -29.72 2.41
N ILE A 64 -0.18 -30.13 1.21
CA ILE A 64 0.46 -29.76 -0.06
C ILE A 64 -0.48 -28.84 -0.84
N ALA A 65 0.02 -27.69 -1.26
CA ALA A 65 -0.79 -26.69 -1.95
C ALA A 65 -0.11 -26.20 -3.23
N ASN A 66 -0.84 -26.20 -4.34
CA ASN A 66 -0.38 -25.62 -5.60
C ASN A 66 -1.13 -24.33 -5.93
N SER A 67 -0.47 -23.38 -6.62
CA SER A 67 -1.09 -22.16 -7.13
C SER A 67 -0.87 -21.98 -8.64
N GLY A 68 -1.74 -21.22 -9.30
CA GLY A 68 -1.77 -21.02 -10.76
C GLY A 68 -2.67 -22.00 -11.52
N ASN A 69 -3.11 -23.09 -10.89
CA ASN A 69 -4.05 -24.06 -11.45
C ASN A 69 -5.00 -24.54 -10.34
N ALA A 70 -6.31 -24.34 -10.51
CA ALA A 70 -7.31 -24.73 -9.52
C ALA A 70 -7.66 -26.22 -9.53
N ASN A 71 -7.31 -26.97 -10.58
CA ASN A 71 -7.70 -28.37 -10.74
C ASN A 71 -9.20 -28.59 -10.47
N CYS A 72 -10.01 -27.66 -10.98
CA CYS A 72 -11.44 -27.59 -10.78
C CYS A 72 -12.14 -27.82 -12.12
N LEU A 73 -13.24 -28.58 -12.13
CA LEU A 73 -13.98 -28.95 -13.34
C LEU A 73 -13.06 -29.56 -14.43
N ALA A 74 -12.07 -30.37 -14.01
CA ALA A 74 -11.09 -31.02 -14.88
C ALA A 74 -11.40 -32.51 -15.15
N GLY A 75 -12.63 -32.95 -14.89
CA GLY A 75 -13.07 -34.34 -15.07
C GLY A 75 -12.30 -35.36 -14.22
N ASP A 76 -12.35 -36.64 -14.63
CA ASP A 76 -11.66 -37.74 -13.95
C ASP A 76 -10.14 -37.56 -13.92
N GLU A 77 -9.57 -36.91 -14.95
CA GLU A 77 -8.15 -36.56 -14.99
C GLU A 77 -7.75 -35.67 -13.81
N GLY A 78 -8.58 -34.68 -13.46
CA GLY A 78 -8.34 -33.82 -12.30
C GLY A 78 -8.37 -34.57 -10.96
N VAL A 79 -9.27 -35.55 -10.82
CA VAL A 79 -9.36 -36.40 -9.63
C VAL A 79 -8.09 -37.25 -9.50
N LEU A 80 -7.70 -37.93 -10.59
CA LEU A 80 -6.49 -38.74 -10.65
C LEU A 80 -5.23 -37.91 -10.41
N ALA A 81 -5.15 -36.70 -10.96
CA ALA A 81 -4.03 -35.80 -10.75
C ALA A 81 -3.89 -35.37 -9.29
N ASN A 82 -5.00 -35.13 -8.59
CA ASN A 82 -4.99 -34.82 -7.16
C ASN A 82 -4.53 -36.01 -6.32
N GLU A 83 -5.07 -37.21 -6.59
CA GLU A 83 -4.65 -38.44 -5.90
C GLU A 83 -3.16 -38.73 -6.14
N ARG A 84 -2.71 -38.61 -7.38
CA ARG A 84 -1.30 -38.79 -7.76
C ARG A 84 -0.37 -37.84 -7.00
N MET A 85 -0.73 -36.55 -6.89
CA MET A 85 0.02 -35.59 -6.07
C MET A 85 0.07 -36.02 -4.60
N ALA A 86 -1.06 -36.43 -4.02
CA ALA A 86 -1.12 -36.89 -2.63
C ALA A 86 -0.25 -38.13 -2.39
N THR A 87 -0.35 -39.13 -3.28
CA THR A 87 0.44 -40.36 -3.22
C THR A 87 1.93 -40.09 -3.32
N ALA A 88 2.36 -39.21 -4.23
CA ALA A 88 3.77 -38.87 -4.37
C ALA A 88 4.33 -38.19 -3.12
N VAL A 89 3.60 -37.24 -2.54
CA VAL A 89 3.98 -36.60 -1.26
C VAL A 89 4.08 -37.64 -0.15
N ALA A 90 3.10 -38.54 -0.06
CA ALA A 90 3.05 -39.60 0.94
C ALA A 90 4.26 -40.55 0.85
N GLN A 91 4.62 -40.96 -0.36
CA GLN A 91 5.77 -41.83 -0.62
C GLN A 91 7.08 -41.19 -0.20
N VAL A 92 7.31 -39.92 -0.58
CA VAL A 92 8.58 -39.25 -0.26
C VAL A 92 8.70 -38.96 1.24
N LEU A 93 7.59 -38.70 1.93
CA LEU A 93 7.56 -38.47 3.38
C LEU A 93 7.49 -39.76 4.22
N GLY A 94 7.25 -40.92 3.60
CA GLY A 94 7.06 -42.18 4.31
C GLY A 94 5.81 -42.20 5.19
N VAL A 95 4.71 -41.57 4.76
CA VAL A 95 3.44 -41.49 5.50
C VAL A 95 2.30 -42.13 4.70
N PRO A 96 1.17 -42.51 5.34
CA PRO A 96 -0.02 -42.94 4.62
C PRO A 96 -0.56 -41.84 3.71
N THR A 97 -1.06 -42.18 2.52
CA THR A 97 -1.66 -41.21 1.59
C THR A 97 -2.80 -40.43 2.20
N ASP A 98 -3.57 -41.06 3.09
CA ASP A 98 -4.67 -40.42 3.80
C ASP A 98 -4.20 -39.33 4.78
N ALA A 99 -2.94 -39.35 5.22
CA ALA A 99 -2.36 -38.29 6.05
C ALA A 99 -2.00 -37.02 5.25
N VAL A 100 -2.18 -37.02 3.92
CA VAL A 100 -1.88 -35.90 3.03
C VAL A 100 -3.15 -35.14 2.66
N LEU A 101 -3.19 -33.86 3.04
CA LEU A 101 -4.23 -32.92 2.66
C LEU A 101 -3.77 -32.11 1.43
N THR A 102 -4.65 -31.95 0.44
CA THR A 102 -4.30 -31.28 -0.83
C THR A 102 -5.07 -29.98 -1.02
N CYS A 103 -4.45 -28.97 -1.62
CA CYS A 103 -5.08 -27.69 -1.95
C CYS A 103 -4.62 -27.22 -3.34
N SER A 104 -5.53 -26.63 -4.10
CA SER A 104 -5.25 -26.09 -5.44
C SER A 104 -5.94 -24.75 -5.62
N THR A 105 -5.33 -23.81 -6.33
CA THR A 105 -5.94 -22.51 -6.64
C THR A 105 -5.38 -21.91 -7.93
N GLY A 106 -6.21 -21.21 -8.70
CA GLY A 106 -5.85 -20.61 -9.99
C GLY A 106 -6.89 -20.89 -11.06
N VAL A 107 -6.43 -21.11 -12.30
CA VAL A 107 -7.33 -21.27 -13.46
C VAL A 107 -8.17 -22.56 -13.35
N ILE A 108 -9.48 -22.43 -13.62
CA ILE A 108 -10.48 -23.51 -13.65
C ILE A 108 -10.51 -24.16 -15.04
N GLY A 109 -10.85 -25.46 -15.12
CA GLY A 109 -11.06 -26.18 -16.38
C GLY A 109 -9.78 -26.75 -16.99
N ILE A 110 -8.67 -26.74 -16.26
CA ILE A 110 -7.38 -27.27 -16.69
C ILE A 110 -6.93 -28.33 -15.67
N PRO A 111 -6.61 -29.56 -16.07
CA PRO A 111 -6.11 -30.59 -15.15
C PRO A 111 -4.75 -30.16 -14.55
N LEU A 112 -4.52 -30.55 -13.29
CA LEU A 112 -3.25 -30.31 -12.62
C LEU A 112 -2.11 -31.07 -13.32
N PRO A 113 -1.00 -30.43 -13.71
CA PRO A 113 0.18 -31.13 -14.22
C PRO A 113 0.93 -31.86 -13.08
N ALA A 114 0.36 -32.95 -12.55
CA ALA A 114 0.86 -33.66 -11.37
C ALA A 114 2.32 -34.12 -11.50
N ALA A 115 2.76 -34.53 -12.70
CA ALA A 115 4.15 -34.92 -12.96
C ALA A 115 5.18 -33.80 -12.65
N LYS A 116 4.80 -32.53 -12.86
CA LYS A 116 5.64 -31.38 -12.50
C LYS A 116 5.78 -31.25 -10.99
N VAL A 117 4.68 -31.49 -10.27
CA VAL A 117 4.67 -31.47 -8.80
C VAL A 117 5.58 -32.57 -8.26
N GLU A 118 5.44 -33.80 -8.76
CA GLU A 118 6.27 -34.95 -8.39
C GLU A 118 7.77 -34.66 -8.56
N ALA A 119 8.16 -34.14 -9.72
CA ALA A 119 9.55 -33.82 -10.01
C ALA A 119 10.12 -32.74 -9.08
N ALA A 120 9.27 -31.83 -8.58
CA ALA A 120 9.67 -30.75 -7.68
C ALA A 120 9.76 -31.17 -6.20
N LEU A 121 9.13 -32.28 -5.80
CA LEU A 121 9.04 -32.70 -4.38
C LEU A 121 10.41 -32.84 -3.69
N PRO A 122 11.45 -33.47 -4.27
CA PRO A 122 12.75 -33.59 -3.60
C PRO A 122 13.36 -32.23 -3.30
N SER A 123 13.27 -31.29 -4.24
CA SER A 123 13.79 -29.91 -4.04
C SER A 123 12.96 -29.14 -3.02
N LEU A 124 11.63 -29.31 -3.02
CA LEU A 124 10.75 -28.66 -2.06
C LEU A 124 11.04 -29.14 -0.63
N LEU A 125 11.20 -30.45 -0.43
CA LEU A 125 11.49 -31.02 0.90
C LEU A 125 12.87 -30.63 1.42
N GLY A 126 13.86 -30.49 0.53
CA GLY A 126 15.18 -29.96 0.89
C GLY A 126 15.17 -28.50 1.40
N ARG A 127 14.03 -27.80 1.27
CA ARG A 127 13.83 -26.42 1.74
C ARG A 127 12.97 -26.33 3.01
N LEU A 128 12.61 -27.45 3.62
CA LEU A 128 11.82 -27.43 4.85
C LEU A 128 12.55 -26.65 5.94
N GLY A 129 11.86 -25.67 6.51
CA GLY A 129 12.36 -24.84 7.59
C GLY A 129 11.23 -24.33 8.46
N THR A 130 11.56 -23.60 9.52
CA THR A 130 10.56 -23.04 10.43
C THR A 130 9.93 -21.75 9.90
N ASP A 131 10.51 -21.09 8.90
CA ASP A 131 9.98 -19.86 8.32
C ASP A 131 8.85 -20.14 7.31
N PRO A 132 7.60 -19.68 7.58
CA PRO A 132 6.47 -19.90 6.68
C PRO A 132 6.47 -18.99 5.45
N SER A 133 7.36 -18.00 5.37
CA SER A 133 7.34 -16.95 4.33
C SER A 133 7.36 -17.52 2.91
N ALA A 134 8.20 -18.52 2.65
CA ALA A 134 8.30 -19.16 1.34
C ALA A 134 7.01 -19.93 0.97
N ALA A 135 6.39 -20.61 1.94
CA ALA A 135 5.12 -21.31 1.73
C ALA A 135 3.98 -20.31 1.48
N ALA A 136 3.94 -19.21 2.23
CA ALA A 136 2.98 -18.12 2.05
C ALA A 136 3.10 -17.47 0.66
N GLU A 137 4.31 -17.25 0.17
CA GLU A 137 4.54 -16.72 -1.19
C GLU A 137 4.07 -17.70 -2.28
N ALA A 138 4.33 -19.00 -2.08
CA ALA A 138 4.03 -20.03 -3.07
C ALA A 138 2.53 -20.28 -3.26
N ILE A 139 1.67 -19.98 -2.28
CA ILE A 139 0.21 -20.12 -2.42
C ILE A 139 -0.46 -18.91 -3.11
N LEU A 140 0.25 -17.81 -3.32
CA LEU A 140 -0.32 -16.57 -3.88
C LEU A 140 -0.72 -16.71 -5.36
N THR A 141 -1.73 -15.94 -5.76
CA THR A 141 -2.19 -15.81 -7.16
C THR A 141 -2.17 -14.35 -7.61
N THR A 142 -3.31 -13.67 -7.55
CA THR A 142 -3.49 -12.24 -7.82
C THR A 142 -3.22 -11.37 -6.59
N ASP A 143 -2.93 -11.99 -5.44
CA ASP A 143 -2.52 -11.34 -4.20
C ASP A 143 -1.32 -10.40 -4.43
N THR A 144 -1.31 -9.24 -3.76
CA THR A 144 -0.18 -8.30 -3.81
C THR A 144 0.79 -8.49 -2.65
N THR A 145 0.32 -9.06 -1.53
CA THR A 145 1.14 -9.33 -0.34
C THR A 145 0.93 -10.74 0.21
N THR A 146 1.94 -11.24 0.93
CA THR A 146 1.79 -12.43 1.78
C THR A 146 0.92 -12.10 3.00
N LYS A 147 0.15 -13.09 3.47
CA LYS A 147 -0.76 -12.94 4.61
C LYS A 147 -0.44 -14.02 5.62
N MET A 148 0.08 -13.62 6.77
CA MET A 148 0.52 -14.53 7.81
C MET A 148 0.27 -13.91 9.19
N ALA A 149 -0.14 -14.72 10.16
CA ALA A 149 -0.40 -14.27 11.53
C ALA A 149 0.03 -15.33 12.55
N SER A 150 0.40 -14.91 13.77
CA SER A 150 0.73 -15.83 14.87
C SER A 150 0.38 -15.28 16.24
N ARG A 151 0.07 -16.16 17.19
CA ARG A 151 -0.13 -15.85 18.61
C ARG A 151 0.63 -16.84 19.49
N GLU A 152 1.05 -16.37 20.65
CA GLU A 152 1.60 -17.20 21.72
C GLU A 152 0.78 -16.89 22.98
N ILE A 153 0.26 -17.94 23.60
CA ILE A 153 -0.61 -17.89 24.76
C ILE A 153 -0.13 -18.89 25.81
N PHE A 154 -0.69 -18.80 27.01
CA PHE A 154 -0.45 -19.76 28.08
C PHE A 154 -1.74 -20.48 28.42
N LEU A 155 -1.72 -21.81 28.38
CA LEU A 155 -2.81 -22.71 28.77
C LEU A 155 -2.32 -23.56 29.94
N GLY A 156 -2.98 -23.51 31.09
CA GLY A 156 -2.51 -24.23 32.30
C GLY A 156 -1.10 -23.87 32.80
N GLY A 157 -0.45 -22.84 32.23
CA GLY A 157 0.96 -22.51 32.50
C GLY A 157 1.93 -22.93 31.38
N ASP A 158 1.49 -23.78 30.47
CA ASP A 158 2.26 -24.23 29.31
C ASP A 158 2.13 -23.26 28.15
N ARG A 159 3.23 -23.13 27.40
CA ARG A 159 3.33 -22.17 26.30
C ARG A 159 2.82 -22.80 25.02
N VAL A 160 1.74 -22.23 24.48
CA VAL A 160 1.08 -22.70 23.26
C VAL A 160 1.19 -21.63 22.18
N ARG A 161 1.36 -22.07 20.93
CA ARG A 161 1.46 -21.20 19.76
C ARG A 161 0.44 -21.56 18.70
N ILE A 162 -0.03 -20.53 18.01
CA ILE A 162 -0.88 -20.64 16.83
C ILE A 162 -0.19 -19.84 15.72
N ALA A 163 -0.03 -20.42 14.54
CA ALA A 163 0.43 -19.70 13.36
C ALA A 163 -0.46 -20.04 12.17
N ALA A 164 -0.61 -19.10 11.25
CA ALA A 164 -1.41 -19.30 10.06
C ALA A 164 -0.86 -18.54 8.87
N ILE A 165 -1.03 -19.13 7.69
CA ILE A 165 -0.82 -18.48 6.39
C ILE A 165 -2.12 -18.52 5.59
N ALA A 166 -2.39 -17.49 4.81
CA ALA A 166 -3.56 -17.43 3.95
C ALA A 166 -3.27 -16.77 2.60
N LYS A 167 -4.16 -16.98 1.63
CA LYS A 167 -4.19 -16.30 0.33
C LYS A 167 -5.61 -16.03 -0.10
N GLY A 168 -5.81 -15.01 -0.91
CA GLY A 168 -7.09 -14.58 -1.43
C GLY A 168 -7.09 -13.07 -1.64
N SER A 169 -7.57 -12.65 -2.81
CA SER A 169 -7.69 -11.24 -3.22
C SER A 169 -8.83 -11.04 -4.24
N GLY A 170 -9.11 -12.04 -5.07
CA GLY A 170 -10.29 -12.10 -5.95
C GLY A 170 -10.99 -13.46 -5.87
N MET A 171 -12.25 -13.48 -6.30
CA MET A 171 -13.22 -14.55 -6.05
C MET A 171 -13.31 -14.84 -4.56
N ILE A 172 -13.64 -13.80 -3.76
CA ILE A 172 -13.70 -13.84 -2.29
C ILE A 172 -15.11 -13.49 -1.81
N HIS A 173 -15.89 -14.52 -1.50
CA HIS A 173 -17.17 -14.41 -0.80
C HIS A 173 -17.46 -15.68 0.03
N PRO A 174 -16.79 -15.85 1.18
CA PRO A 174 -16.88 -17.05 2.01
C PRO A 174 -18.30 -17.37 2.45
N ASN A 175 -18.74 -18.57 2.11
CA ASN A 175 -19.91 -19.24 2.69
C ASN A 175 -19.51 -20.68 3.04
N MET A 176 -18.78 -20.79 4.16
CA MET A 176 -18.01 -21.93 4.68
C MET A 176 -16.53 -22.06 4.25
N ALA A 177 -16.07 -21.26 3.30
CA ALA A 177 -14.69 -20.77 3.10
C ALA A 177 -14.66 -19.98 1.78
N THR A 178 -13.90 -18.87 1.68
CA THR A 178 -13.45 -18.27 0.40
C THR A 178 -12.06 -17.71 0.46
N MET A 179 -11.08 -18.55 0.08
CA MET A 179 -9.62 -18.40 0.23
C MET A 179 -8.97 -19.79 0.45
N LEU A 180 -7.63 -19.85 0.51
CA LEU A 180 -6.92 -20.93 1.21
C LEU A 180 -6.31 -20.37 2.50
N ALA A 181 -6.50 -21.05 3.64
CA ALA A 181 -5.81 -20.74 4.89
C ALA A 181 -5.41 -22.01 5.61
N PHE A 182 -4.16 -22.03 6.07
CA PHE A 182 -3.57 -23.15 6.80
C PHE A 182 -3.20 -22.65 8.19
N ILE A 183 -3.85 -23.22 9.19
CA ILE A 183 -3.68 -22.89 10.61
C ILE A 183 -2.96 -24.06 11.26
N VAL A 184 -1.92 -23.78 12.02
CA VAL A 184 -1.15 -24.79 12.75
C VAL A 184 -1.01 -24.40 14.22
N THR A 185 -1.03 -25.38 15.11
CA THR A 185 -0.82 -25.18 16.55
C THR A 185 -0.15 -26.39 17.19
N ASP A 186 0.67 -26.13 18.21
CA ASP A 186 1.28 -27.15 19.05
C ASP A 186 0.39 -27.53 20.25
N ALA A 187 -0.79 -26.91 20.38
CA ALA A 187 -1.75 -27.25 21.43
C ALA A 187 -2.22 -28.71 21.35
N ALA A 188 -2.35 -29.37 22.50
CA ALA A 188 -3.09 -30.62 22.64
C ALA A 188 -4.60 -30.30 22.72
N ILE A 189 -5.35 -30.64 21.67
CA ILE A 189 -6.79 -30.37 21.56
C ILE A 189 -7.50 -31.61 21.05
N GLU A 190 -8.59 -32.01 21.69
CA GLU A 190 -9.45 -33.10 21.25
C GLU A 190 -10.12 -32.76 19.92
N ILE A 191 -10.27 -33.76 19.04
CA ILE A 191 -10.62 -33.52 17.64
C ILE A 191 -12.01 -32.91 17.43
N SER A 192 -13.00 -33.28 18.24
CA SER A 192 -14.35 -32.71 18.16
C SER A 192 -14.36 -31.25 18.64
N VAL A 193 -13.53 -30.92 19.63
CA VAL A 193 -13.32 -29.54 20.09
C VAL A 193 -12.61 -28.71 19.04
N LEU A 194 -11.56 -29.24 18.41
CA LEU A 194 -10.81 -28.60 17.34
C LEU A 194 -11.72 -28.23 16.16
N ASP A 195 -12.52 -29.18 15.67
CA ASP A 195 -13.45 -28.94 14.56
C ASP A 195 -14.52 -27.90 14.93
N ALA A 196 -15.06 -27.96 16.15
CA ALA A 196 -16.06 -27.01 16.62
C ALA A 196 -15.49 -25.58 16.79
N MET A 197 -14.26 -25.45 17.28
CA MET A 197 -13.56 -24.16 17.40
C MET A 197 -13.24 -23.57 16.02
N LEU A 198 -12.75 -24.39 15.09
CA LEU A 198 -12.47 -23.96 13.73
C LEU A 198 -13.72 -23.40 13.05
N ARG A 199 -14.85 -24.13 13.11
CA ARG A 199 -16.12 -23.67 12.51
C ARG A 199 -16.59 -22.34 13.09
N ALA A 200 -16.55 -22.20 14.41
CA ALA A 200 -16.92 -20.95 15.07
C ALA A 200 -16.01 -19.78 14.66
N ALA A 201 -14.69 -20.02 14.62
CA ALA A 201 -13.74 -19.01 14.17
C ALA A 201 -13.99 -18.60 12.71
N VAL A 202 -14.21 -19.55 11.80
CA VAL A 202 -14.51 -19.29 10.39
C VAL A 202 -15.80 -18.47 10.24
N ASP A 203 -16.85 -18.80 11.00
CA ASP A 203 -18.13 -18.08 10.98
C ASP A 203 -18.04 -16.63 11.45
N GLU A 204 -17.14 -16.34 12.39
CA GLU A 204 -16.90 -14.98 12.91
C GLU A 204 -15.89 -14.16 12.11
N THR A 205 -15.14 -14.80 11.21
CA THR A 205 -13.99 -14.18 10.54
C THR A 205 -14.09 -14.29 9.02
N PHE A 206 -13.63 -15.39 8.43
CA PHE A 206 -13.59 -15.55 6.97
C PHE A 206 -15.00 -15.44 6.37
N ASN A 207 -16.04 -16.04 6.96
CA ASN A 207 -17.45 -15.90 6.50
C ASN A 207 -18.00 -14.47 6.56
N MET A 208 -17.26 -13.55 7.19
CA MET A 208 -17.59 -12.13 7.28
C MET A 208 -16.81 -11.27 6.28
N VAL A 209 -15.99 -11.87 5.41
CA VAL A 209 -15.24 -11.17 4.34
C VAL A 209 -16.04 -11.18 3.04
N SER A 210 -15.96 -10.11 2.23
CA SER A 210 -16.41 -10.15 0.83
C SER A 210 -15.64 -9.12 0.00
N VAL A 211 -15.00 -9.57 -1.08
CA VAL A 211 -14.40 -8.69 -2.09
C VAL A 211 -15.40 -8.44 -3.22
N ASP A 212 -15.87 -9.50 -3.87
CA ASP A 212 -16.59 -9.43 -5.16
C ASP A 212 -17.90 -10.22 -5.22
N ARG A 213 -18.29 -10.87 -4.12
CA ARG A 213 -19.50 -11.71 -4.01
C ARG A 213 -19.41 -13.06 -4.75
N ASP A 214 -18.24 -13.40 -5.28
CA ASP A 214 -18.03 -14.67 -5.98
C ASP A 214 -17.41 -15.71 -5.04
N THR A 215 -18.19 -16.70 -4.63
CA THR A 215 -17.70 -17.83 -3.81
C THR A 215 -16.88 -18.77 -4.68
N SER A 216 -15.62 -19.04 -4.31
CA SER A 216 -14.73 -19.89 -5.10
C SER A 216 -15.08 -21.37 -5.02
N THR A 217 -14.60 -22.11 -6.01
CA THR A 217 -14.73 -23.56 -6.15
C THR A 217 -13.73 -24.36 -5.32
N ASN A 218 -12.75 -23.68 -4.74
CA ASN A 218 -11.53 -24.28 -4.20
C ASN A 218 -11.29 -23.99 -2.72
N ASP A 219 -12.24 -23.37 -2.05
CA ASP A 219 -11.96 -22.74 -0.77
C ASP A 219 -11.87 -23.72 0.37
N GLN A 220 -10.82 -23.56 1.17
CA GLN A 220 -10.51 -24.46 2.28
C GLN A 220 -9.77 -23.71 3.39
N VAL A 221 -10.28 -23.84 4.62
CA VAL A 221 -9.56 -23.49 5.85
C VAL A 221 -9.19 -24.81 6.52
N LEU A 222 -7.90 -25.10 6.64
CA LEU A 222 -7.39 -26.33 7.26
C LEU A 222 -6.67 -25.99 8.56
N MET A 223 -6.91 -26.76 9.62
CA MET A 223 -6.26 -26.58 10.92
C MET A 223 -5.61 -27.88 11.38
N LEU A 224 -4.33 -27.83 11.77
CA LEU A 224 -3.56 -28.97 12.32
C LEU A 224 -3.10 -28.66 13.75
N ALA A 225 -3.34 -29.59 14.68
CA ALA A 225 -2.92 -29.52 16.08
C ALA A 225 -2.10 -30.77 16.45
N ASN A 226 -0.81 -30.60 16.75
CA ASN A 226 0.12 -31.74 16.94
C ASN A 226 0.43 -32.09 18.40
N GLY A 227 -0.03 -31.30 19.37
CA GLY A 227 0.12 -31.58 20.81
C GLY A 227 1.53 -31.39 21.39
N MET A 228 2.48 -30.81 20.66
CA MET A 228 3.87 -30.64 21.11
C MET A 228 4.11 -29.49 22.10
N ALA A 229 3.06 -28.78 22.53
CA ALA A 229 3.13 -27.80 23.60
C ALA A 229 3.02 -28.44 25.00
N GLU A 230 2.70 -29.75 25.06
CA GLU A 230 2.59 -30.54 26.29
C GLU A 230 1.52 -30.07 27.29
N ASN A 231 0.66 -29.12 26.90
CA ASN A 231 -0.48 -28.68 27.72
C ASN A 231 -1.47 -29.81 27.98
N ASP A 232 -2.22 -29.72 29.08
CA ASP A 232 -3.35 -30.60 29.35
C ASP A 232 -4.35 -30.55 28.16
N PRO A 233 -4.78 -31.70 27.61
CA PRO A 233 -5.63 -31.71 26.42
C PRO A 233 -6.93 -30.94 26.61
N ILE A 234 -7.21 -30.00 25.70
CA ILE A 234 -8.50 -29.30 25.67
C ILE A 234 -9.57 -30.27 25.17
N THR A 235 -10.41 -30.75 26.09
CA THR A 235 -11.45 -31.76 25.82
C THR A 235 -12.86 -31.20 25.79
N GLU A 236 -13.07 -29.97 26.28
CA GLU A 236 -14.38 -29.31 26.32
C GLU A 236 -14.26 -27.82 26.01
N ARG A 237 -15.24 -27.25 25.29
CA ARG A 237 -15.22 -25.83 24.87
C ARG A 237 -15.43 -24.81 26.00
N GLY A 238 -15.96 -25.25 27.15
CA GLY A 238 -16.33 -24.38 28.26
C GLY A 238 -15.21 -24.11 29.26
N THR A 239 -14.06 -24.77 29.13
CA THR A 239 -12.94 -24.58 30.06
C THR A 239 -12.25 -23.23 29.85
N PRO A 240 -11.61 -22.66 30.89
CA PRO A 240 -10.85 -21.42 30.73
C PRO A 240 -9.80 -21.48 29.61
N ASP A 241 -9.08 -22.59 29.50
CA ASP A 241 -8.08 -22.80 28.45
C ASP A 241 -8.72 -22.89 27.06
N ALA A 242 -9.88 -23.52 26.93
CA ALA A 242 -10.62 -23.57 25.67
C ALA A 242 -11.07 -22.18 25.22
N VAL A 243 -11.59 -21.37 26.15
CA VAL A 243 -12.02 -19.99 25.88
C VAL A 243 -10.83 -19.13 25.46
N HIS A 244 -9.70 -19.25 26.16
CA HIS A 244 -8.48 -18.52 25.83
C HIS A 244 -7.94 -18.92 24.46
N PHE A 245 -7.81 -20.22 24.20
CA PHE A 245 -7.35 -20.73 22.90
C PHE A 245 -8.25 -20.26 21.76
N ASN A 246 -9.58 -20.38 21.92
CA ASN A 246 -10.54 -19.97 20.91
C ASN A 246 -10.47 -18.45 20.63
N ALA A 247 -10.26 -17.62 21.65
CA ALA A 247 -10.07 -16.18 21.46
C ALA A 247 -8.81 -15.89 20.63
N ALA A 248 -7.70 -16.58 20.89
CA ALA A 248 -6.47 -16.43 20.11
C ALA A 248 -6.62 -16.93 18.67
N LEU A 249 -7.33 -18.04 18.46
CA LEU A 249 -7.66 -18.56 17.13
C LEU A 249 -8.50 -17.55 16.33
N ILE A 250 -9.54 -17.00 16.94
CA ILE A 250 -10.38 -15.97 16.33
C ILE A 250 -9.55 -14.74 15.98
N ASP A 251 -8.66 -14.29 16.86
CA ASP A 251 -7.83 -13.12 16.61
C ASP A 251 -6.86 -13.31 15.43
N VAL A 252 -6.22 -14.48 15.32
CA VAL A 252 -5.41 -14.88 14.14
C VAL A 252 -6.26 -14.85 12.86
N CYS A 253 -7.46 -15.44 12.90
CA CYS A 253 -8.33 -15.48 11.73
C CYS A 253 -8.86 -14.09 11.36
N LYS A 254 -9.13 -13.21 12.32
CA LYS A 254 -9.55 -11.81 12.10
C LYS A 254 -8.46 -11.00 11.40
N GLU A 255 -7.21 -11.14 11.84
CA GLU A 255 -6.06 -10.48 11.22
C GLU A 255 -5.92 -10.89 9.74
N LEU A 256 -6.03 -12.19 9.45
CA LEU A 256 -5.97 -12.71 8.08
C LEU A 256 -7.20 -12.30 7.24
N ALA A 257 -8.40 -12.33 7.81
CA ALA A 257 -9.62 -11.90 7.14
C ALA A 257 -9.55 -10.43 6.70
N ARG A 258 -9.02 -9.56 7.58
CA ARG A 258 -8.77 -8.15 7.26
C ARG A 258 -7.70 -7.99 6.18
N ALA A 259 -6.61 -8.75 6.26
CA ALA A 259 -5.56 -8.74 5.24
C ALA A 259 -6.08 -9.19 3.86
N ILE A 260 -6.98 -10.17 3.81
CA ILE A 260 -7.65 -10.60 2.56
C ILE A 260 -8.53 -9.50 2.00
N ALA A 261 -9.36 -8.87 2.84
CA ALA A 261 -10.23 -7.79 2.41
C ALA A 261 -9.44 -6.57 1.91
N GLY A 262 -8.39 -6.16 2.64
CA GLY A 262 -7.54 -5.03 2.28
C GLY A 262 -6.67 -5.28 1.04
N ASP A 263 -6.28 -6.53 0.78
CA ASP A 263 -5.58 -6.94 -0.44
C ASP A 263 -6.55 -7.37 -1.57
N GLY A 264 -7.80 -6.91 -1.53
CA GLY A 264 -8.77 -7.16 -2.60
C GLY A 264 -8.24 -6.67 -3.95
N GLU A 265 -8.57 -7.36 -5.04
CA GLU A 265 -8.06 -7.01 -6.37
C GLU A 265 -8.38 -5.55 -6.76
N GLY A 266 -7.35 -4.71 -6.88
CA GLY A 266 -7.50 -3.30 -7.19
C GLY A 266 -8.07 -2.45 -6.04
N ALA A 267 -8.22 -2.98 -4.83
CA ALA A 267 -8.69 -2.25 -3.67
C ALA A 267 -7.73 -1.11 -3.29
N GLN A 268 -8.28 0.01 -2.86
CA GLN A 268 -7.54 1.12 -2.25
C GLN A 268 -7.87 1.27 -0.77
N HIS A 269 -9.04 0.78 -0.34
CA HIS A 269 -9.52 0.92 1.02
C HIS A 269 -10.04 -0.42 1.55
N LEU A 270 -9.55 -0.84 2.72
CA LEU A 270 -10.24 -1.81 3.55
C LEU A 270 -11.53 -1.18 4.08
N VAL A 271 -12.64 -1.91 4.03
CA VAL A 271 -13.93 -1.45 4.55
C VAL A 271 -14.34 -2.35 5.70
N THR A 272 -14.48 -1.76 6.89
CA THR A 272 -14.91 -2.45 8.12
C THR A 272 -16.30 -1.97 8.51
N VAL A 273 -17.28 -2.86 8.42
CA VAL A 273 -18.68 -2.56 8.75
C VAL A 273 -19.06 -3.27 10.03
N THR A 274 -19.46 -2.51 11.06
CA THR A 274 -19.98 -3.06 12.32
C THR A 274 -21.46 -2.73 12.46
N VAL A 275 -22.29 -3.76 12.62
CA VAL A 275 -23.71 -3.64 12.94
C VAL A 275 -23.95 -4.00 14.40
N ARG A 276 -24.73 -3.19 15.12
CA ARG A 276 -25.12 -3.39 16.52
C ARG A 276 -26.63 -3.21 16.70
N GLY A 277 -27.16 -3.75 17.80
CA GLY A 277 -28.56 -3.55 18.15
C GLY A 277 -29.53 -4.48 17.42
N ALA A 278 -29.02 -5.49 16.71
CA ALA A 278 -29.84 -6.48 16.03
C ALA A 278 -30.44 -7.47 17.03
N GLU A 279 -31.54 -8.13 16.66
CA GLU A 279 -32.19 -9.13 17.51
C GLU A 279 -31.23 -10.27 17.92
N ASP A 280 -30.46 -10.77 16.95
CA ASP A 280 -29.47 -11.81 17.15
C ASP A 280 -28.20 -11.62 16.29
N MET A 281 -27.21 -12.48 16.52
CA MET A 281 -25.93 -12.45 15.79
C MET A 281 -26.10 -12.75 14.29
N ALA A 282 -27.06 -13.61 13.92
CA ALA A 282 -27.29 -13.99 12.53
C ALA A 282 -27.79 -12.79 11.71
N THR A 283 -28.73 -12.04 12.28
CA THR A 283 -29.25 -10.78 11.74
C THR A 283 -28.16 -9.74 11.61
N ALA A 284 -27.35 -9.53 12.67
CA ALA A 284 -26.24 -8.59 12.61
C ALA A 284 -25.24 -8.93 11.50
N ARG A 285 -24.89 -10.22 11.35
CA ARG A 285 -23.99 -10.72 10.29
C ARG A 285 -24.56 -10.46 8.91
N ALA A 286 -25.84 -10.77 8.69
CA ALA A 286 -26.50 -10.57 7.40
C ALA A 286 -26.49 -9.10 6.98
N LEU A 287 -26.80 -8.18 7.90
CA LEU A 287 -26.84 -6.75 7.61
C LEU A 287 -25.44 -6.13 7.45
N ALA A 288 -24.45 -6.57 8.25
CA ALA A 288 -23.07 -6.12 8.09
C ALA A 288 -22.51 -6.52 6.71
N ARG A 289 -22.75 -7.78 6.30
CA ARG A 289 -22.35 -8.26 4.96
C ARG A 289 -23.09 -7.55 3.85
N ALA A 290 -24.37 -7.19 4.02
CA ALA A 290 -25.11 -6.45 3.00
C ALA A 290 -24.42 -5.15 2.58
N VAL A 291 -23.79 -4.44 3.52
CA VAL A 291 -23.05 -3.20 3.23
C VAL A 291 -21.74 -3.49 2.50
N THR A 292 -20.93 -4.45 2.95
CA THR A 292 -19.65 -4.79 2.30
C THR A 292 -19.83 -5.40 0.91
N GLU A 293 -20.98 -6.04 0.68
CA GLU A 293 -21.36 -6.66 -0.57
C GLU A 293 -21.97 -5.68 -1.61
N SER A 294 -22.41 -4.49 -1.20
CA SER A 294 -23.11 -3.56 -2.08
C SER A 294 -22.16 -2.83 -3.03
N ASN A 295 -22.26 -3.10 -4.34
CA ASN A 295 -21.46 -2.41 -5.36
C ASN A 295 -21.57 -0.88 -5.29
N LEU A 296 -22.75 -0.34 -4.98
CA LEU A 296 -22.94 1.10 -4.81
C LEU A 296 -22.19 1.63 -3.60
N THR A 297 -22.21 0.90 -2.49
CA THR A 297 -21.48 1.27 -1.27
C THR A 297 -19.97 1.19 -1.51
N LYS A 298 -19.49 0.10 -2.11
CA LYS A 298 -18.09 -0.10 -2.51
C LYS A 298 -17.59 1.02 -3.44
N ALA A 299 -18.38 1.40 -4.44
CA ALA A 299 -18.05 2.49 -5.35
C ALA A 299 -18.07 3.88 -4.68
N ALA A 300 -18.94 4.09 -3.68
CA ALA A 300 -18.95 5.32 -2.89
C ALA A 300 -17.65 5.45 -2.06
N PHE A 301 -17.18 4.37 -1.45
CA PHE A 301 -15.92 4.37 -0.71
C PHE A 301 -14.71 4.60 -1.62
N PHE A 302 -14.66 4.00 -2.81
CA PHE A 302 -13.63 4.32 -3.82
C PHE A 302 -13.61 5.82 -4.18
N GLY A 303 -14.79 6.43 -4.30
CA GLY A 303 -14.94 7.86 -4.55
C GLY A 303 -14.74 8.75 -3.32
N THR A 304 -14.43 8.20 -2.15
CA THR A 304 -14.37 8.89 -0.85
C THR A 304 -15.67 9.63 -0.49
N ASP A 305 -16.82 9.16 -0.98
CA ASP A 305 -18.13 9.76 -0.77
C ASP A 305 -18.78 9.21 0.52
N PRO A 306 -19.10 10.06 1.53
CA PRO A 306 -19.75 9.65 2.78
C PRO A 306 -21.24 9.31 2.59
N ASN A 307 -21.53 8.33 1.73
CA ASN A 307 -22.87 8.05 1.24
C ASN A 307 -23.65 7.10 2.16
N TRP A 308 -24.11 7.63 3.30
CA TRP A 308 -24.96 6.91 4.26
C TRP A 308 -26.28 6.42 3.64
N GLY A 309 -26.78 7.08 2.59
CA GLY A 309 -27.97 6.67 1.85
C GLY A 309 -27.79 5.30 1.18
N ARG A 310 -26.65 5.06 0.53
CA ARG A 310 -26.30 3.76 -0.07
C ARG A 310 -26.12 2.66 0.98
N ILE A 311 -25.62 2.99 2.16
CA ILE A 311 -25.50 2.07 3.30
C ILE A 311 -26.88 1.62 3.78
N LEU A 312 -27.79 2.57 4.06
CA LEU A 312 -29.15 2.25 4.49
C LEU A 312 -29.95 1.53 3.41
N ALA A 313 -29.76 1.86 2.14
CA ALA A 313 -30.39 1.15 1.03
C ALA A 313 -29.94 -0.32 0.96
N ALA A 314 -28.65 -0.61 1.16
CA ALA A 314 -28.13 -1.98 1.19
C ALA A 314 -28.70 -2.79 2.37
N ILE A 315 -28.75 -2.18 3.56
CA ILE A 315 -29.35 -2.78 4.76
C ILE A 315 -30.84 -3.03 4.54
N GLY A 316 -31.58 -2.06 4.03
CA GLY A 316 -33.02 -2.18 3.75
C GLY A 316 -33.34 -3.27 2.74
N ALA A 317 -32.52 -3.41 1.68
CA ALA A 317 -32.66 -4.48 0.69
C ALA A 317 -32.48 -5.86 1.34
N ARG A 318 -31.40 -6.07 2.10
CA ARG A 318 -31.15 -7.33 2.80
C ARG A 318 -32.23 -7.64 3.83
N ALA A 319 -32.69 -6.62 4.57
CA ALA A 319 -33.74 -6.79 5.55
C ALA A 319 -35.06 -7.25 4.90
N SER A 320 -35.39 -6.70 3.74
CA SER A 320 -36.54 -7.12 2.93
C SER A 320 -36.40 -8.58 2.47
N GLU A 321 -35.24 -8.95 1.90
CA GLU A 321 -34.96 -10.31 1.41
C GLU A 321 -35.07 -11.40 2.48
N GLN A 322 -34.64 -11.09 3.71
CA GLN A 322 -34.58 -12.05 4.82
C GLN A 322 -35.69 -11.87 5.85
N HIS A 323 -36.68 -11.02 5.56
CA HIS A 323 -37.78 -10.71 6.47
C HIS A 323 -37.33 -10.22 7.86
N ILE A 324 -36.20 -9.50 7.91
CA ILE A 324 -35.67 -8.89 9.13
C ILE A 324 -36.45 -7.61 9.41
N ARG A 325 -36.92 -7.44 10.66
CA ARG A 325 -37.52 -6.19 11.10
C ARG A 325 -36.45 -5.08 11.11
N PHE A 326 -36.67 -4.05 10.31
CA PHE A 326 -35.77 -2.91 10.20
C PHE A 326 -36.58 -1.61 10.13
N ASP A 327 -36.26 -0.65 11.00
CA ASP A 327 -36.86 0.68 11.01
C ASP A 327 -35.75 1.74 10.87
N PRO A 328 -35.67 2.43 9.71
CA PRO A 328 -34.72 3.52 9.52
C PRO A 328 -34.83 4.63 10.58
N ALA A 329 -36.01 4.85 11.17
CA ALA A 329 -36.20 5.88 12.21
C ALA A 329 -35.46 5.55 13.51
N GLN A 330 -35.23 4.26 13.80
CA GLN A 330 -34.51 3.76 14.97
C GLN A 330 -33.03 3.47 14.66
N THR A 331 -32.56 3.83 13.46
CA THR A 331 -31.20 3.51 13.00
C THR A 331 -30.28 4.71 13.12
N SER A 332 -29.02 4.47 13.49
CA SER A 332 -27.92 5.43 13.35
C SER A 332 -26.82 4.87 12.46
N VAL A 333 -26.19 5.77 11.68
CA VAL A 333 -25.03 5.45 10.84
C VAL A 333 -23.92 6.44 11.18
N SER A 334 -22.73 5.91 11.45
CA SER A 334 -21.50 6.68 11.59
C SER A 334 -20.47 6.22 10.58
N LEU A 335 -19.73 7.18 10.01
CA LEU A 335 -18.61 6.97 9.11
C LEU A 335 -17.37 7.61 9.73
N GLN A 336 -16.27 6.87 9.85
CA GLN A 336 -15.06 7.33 10.56
C GLN A 336 -15.40 7.93 11.94
N HIS A 337 -16.31 7.28 12.67
CA HIS A 337 -16.85 7.71 13.97
C HIS A 337 -17.64 9.04 13.98
N VAL A 338 -17.92 9.63 12.82
CA VAL A 338 -18.79 10.80 12.66
C VAL A 338 -20.22 10.33 12.39
N CYS A 339 -21.17 10.71 13.24
CA CYS A 339 -22.59 10.39 13.04
C CYS A 339 -23.17 11.20 11.88
N VAL A 340 -23.56 10.52 10.80
CA VAL A 340 -24.06 11.12 9.55
C VAL A 340 -25.58 10.96 9.38
N PHE A 341 -26.18 9.99 10.07
CA PHE A 341 -27.62 9.74 10.06
C PHE A 341 -28.07 9.22 11.42
N SER A 342 -29.17 9.75 11.96
CA SER A 342 -29.84 9.21 13.15
C SER A 342 -31.26 9.76 13.28
N GLU A 343 -32.11 9.09 14.06
CA GLU A 343 -33.50 9.53 14.33
C GLU A 343 -34.31 9.74 13.05
N GLY A 344 -34.10 8.89 12.04
CA GLY A 344 -34.82 8.94 10.76
C GLY A 344 -34.45 10.10 9.84
N LYS A 345 -33.38 10.84 10.12
CA LYS A 345 -32.96 12.01 9.32
C LYS A 345 -31.43 12.17 9.22
N PRO A 346 -30.94 12.87 8.19
CA PRO A 346 -29.52 13.22 8.09
C PRO A 346 -29.07 14.11 9.26
N ARG A 347 -27.81 13.99 9.67
CA ARG A 347 -27.18 14.88 10.65
C ARG A 347 -26.31 15.91 9.94
N GLN A 348 -26.10 17.05 10.60
CA GLN A 348 -25.15 18.05 10.13
C GLN A 348 -23.73 17.59 10.50
N PHE A 349 -22.82 17.58 9.53
CA PHE A 349 -21.41 17.26 9.70
C PHE A 349 -20.59 18.04 8.66
N ASP A 350 -19.29 18.17 8.91
CA ASP A 350 -18.36 18.72 7.93
C ASP A 350 -18.05 17.67 6.86
N ALA A 351 -18.62 17.86 5.67
CA ALA A 351 -18.50 16.91 4.57
C ALA A 351 -17.07 16.83 4.01
N ASP A 352 -16.32 17.93 3.98
CA ASP A 352 -14.98 17.94 3.42
C ASP A 352 -13.96 17.35 4.40
N ALA A 353 -14.14 17.60 5.71
CA ALA A 353 -13.36 16.90 6.74
C ALA A 353 -13.62 15.38 6.72
N LEU A 354 -14.88 14.94 6.61
CA LEU A 354 -15.21 13.51 6.55
C LEU A 354 -14.67 12.85 5.26
N ARG A 355 -14.75 13.53 4.11
CA ARG A 355 -14.12 13.06 2.86
C ARG A 355 -12.61 12.89 3.01
N ALA A 356 -11.94 13.80 3.71
CA ALA A 356 -10.51 13.68 3.98
C ALA A 356 -10.20 12.45 4.86
N LEU A 357 -11.03 12.16 5.87
CA LEU A 357 -10.89 10.95 6.68
C LEU A 357 -11.15 9.66 5.87
N LEU A 358 -12.07 9.68 4.91
CA LEU A 358 -12.36 8.54 4.03
C LEU A 358 -11.23 8.18 3.06
N ARG A 359 -10.22 9.05 2.89
CA ARG A 359 -9.01 8.73 2.11
C ARG A 359 -8.04 7.78 2.83
N GLY A 360 -8.25 7.51 4.11
CA GLY A 360 -7.41 6.58 4.87
C GLY A 360 -7.45 5.16 4.30
N GLU A 361 -6.45 4.36 4.62
CA GLU A 361 -6.35 2.96 4.16
C GLU A 361 -7.53 2.08 4.63
N GLU A 362 -8.22 2.50 5.69
CA GLU A 362 -9.40 1.82 6.22
C GLU A 362 -10.59 2.78 6.42
N VAL A 363 -11.76 2.34 5.96
CA VAL A 363 -13.05 3.00 6.12
C VAL A 363 -13.86 2.26 7.18
N PHE A 364 -14.16 2.94 8.29
CA PHE A 364 -15.01 2.43 9.35
C PHE A 364 -16.46 2.86 9.14
N VAL A 365 -17.37 1.88 9.12
CA VAL A 365 -18.81 2.06 9.07
C VAL A 365 -19.43 1.43 10.30
N GLU A 366 -20.15 2.22 11.08
CA GLU A 366 -20.86 1.75 12.27
C GLU A 366 -22.35 1.99 12.09
N VAL A 367 -23.16 0.94 12.24
CA VAL A 367 -24.62 1.01 12.13
C VAL A 367 -25.24 0.44 13.37
N THR A 368 -26.10 1.21 14.04
CA THR A 368 -26.94 0.72 15.13
C THR A 368 -28.37 0.68 14.66
N ILE A 369 -29.01 -0.49 14.65
CA ILE A 369 -30.37 -0.68 14.08
C ILE A 369 -31.47 -0.80 15.13
N GLY A 370 -31.12 -0.81 16.43
CA GLY A 370 -32.05 -1.05 17.52
C GLY A 370 -31.34 -1.29 18.86
N THR A 371 -32.02 -1.98 19.77
CA THR A 371 -31.54 -2.25 21.15
C THR A 371 -31.31 -3.74 21.44
N GLY A 372 -31.30 -4.60 20.42
CA GLY A 372 -31.03 -6.02 20.60
C GLY A 372 -29.56 -6.32 20.93
N ILE A 373 -29.27 -7.57 21.32
CA ILE A 373 -27.93 -7.99 21.75
C ILE A 373 -27.01 -8.37 20.59
N GLY A 374 -27.57 -8.57 19.40
CA GLY A 374 -26.88 -8.98 18.20
C GLY A 374 -25.90 -7.91 17.72
N HIS A 375 -24.67 -8.34 17.45
CA HIS A 375 -23.64 -7.51 16.85
C HIS A 375 -22.75 -8.34 15.92
N ALA A 376 -22.22 -7.74 14.88
CA ALA A 376 -21.28 -8.40 13.99
C ALA A 376 -20.44 -7.37 13.24
N THR A 377 -19.24 -7.79 12.85
CA THR A 377 -18.36 -7.01 11.99
C THR A 377 -18.10 -7.79 10.71
N ALA A 378 -18.21 -7.12 9.57
CA ALA A 378 -17.89 -7.61 8.25
C ALA A 378 -16.73 -6.81 7.65
N TRP A 379 -15.93 -7.45 6.80
CA TRP A 379 -14.83 -6.83 6.09
C TRP A 379 -15.03 -6.95 4.58
N GLY A 380 -14.67 -5.91 3.86
CA GLY A 380 -14.61 -5.92 2.40
C GLY A 380 -13.65 -4.85 1.93
N CYS A 381 -13.78 -4.46 0.68
CA CYS A 381 -13.03 -3.36 0.11
C CYS A 381 -13.93 -2.47 -0.74
N ASP A 382 -13.38 -1.39 -1.27
CA ASP A 382 -13.99 -0.57 -2.30
C ASP A 382 -14.09 -1.30 -3.66
N LEU A 383 -14.65 -0.62 -4.68
CA LEU A 383 -14.74 -1.14 -6.06
C LEU A 383 -14.11 -0.13 -7.01
N SER A 384 -12.89 -0.43 -7.46
CA SER A 384 -12.09 0.46 -8.30
C SER A 384 -12.14 0.10 -9.79
N TYR A 385 -11.58 0.97 -10.62
CA TYR A 385 -11.33 0.67 -12.03
C TYR A 385 -10.32 -0.47 -12.22
N ASP A 386 -9.36 -0.61 -11.30
CA ASP A 386 -8.34 -1.66 -11.37
C ASP A 386 -8.93 -3.05 -11.16
N TYR A 387 -9.95 -3.20 -10.30
CA TYR A 387 -10.69 -4.45 -10.18
C TYR A 387 -11.23 -4.92 -11.53
N VAL A 388 -11.91 -4.01 -12.26
CA VAL A 388 -12.47 -4.28 -13.58
C VAL A 388 -11.35 -4.63 -14.57
N ARG A 389 -10.25 -3.87 -14.54
CA ARG A 389 -9.09 -4.07 -15.43
C ARG A 389 -8.45 -5.44 -15.23
N ILE A 390 -8.15 -5.80 -13.99
CA ILE A 390 -7.51 -7.08 -13.62
C ILE A 390 -8.39 -8.24 -14.10
N ASN A 391 -9.70 -8.18 -13.84
CA ASN A 391 -10.61 -9.29 -14.12
C ASN A 391 -11.01 -9.43 -15.59
N ALA A 392 -11.06 -8.35 -16.36
CA ALA A 392 -11.31 -8.45 -17.80
C ALA A 392 -10.07 -8.92 -18.61
N ASP A 393 -8.85 -8.74 -18.07
CA ASP A 393 -7.61 -9.28 -18.64
C ASP A 393 -7.18 -10.63 -18.02
N TYR A 394 -7.88 -11.11 -16.97
CA TYR A 394 -7.51 -12.30 -16.20
C TYR A 394 -7.41 -13.56 -17.07
N ALA A 395 -8.38 -13.75 -17.97
CA ALA A 395 -8.46 -14.87 -18.89
C ALA A 395 -7.75 -14.59 -20.23
N ALA A 396 -6.63 -13.87 -20.19
CA ALA A 396 -5.65 -13.87 -21.27
C ALA A 396 -5.23 -15.32 -21.53
N VAL A 397 -5.92 -15.95 -22.49
CA VAL A 397 -5.78 -17.35 -22.89
C VAL A 397 -4.31 -17.67 -23.02
N LEU A 398 -3.88 -18.75 -22.37
CA LEU A 398 -2.58 -19.32 -22.64
C LEU A 398 -2.60 -19.85 -24.08
N VAL A 399 -2.22 -19.03 -25.06
CA VAL A 399 -2.12 -19.46 -26.45
C VAL A 399 -0.82 -20.24 -26.59
N ASP A 400 -0.92 -21.49 -27.05
CA ASP A 400 0.24 -22.30 -27.38
C ASP A 400 0.86 -21.74 -28.66
N THR A 401 2.08 -21.21 -28.56
CA THR A 401 2.85 -20.76 -29.73
C THR A 401 3.87 -21.83 -30.09
N PRO A 402 4.13 -22.09 -31.38
CA PRO A 402 5.08 -23.11 -31.83
C PRO A 402 6.47 -23.06 -31.20
N ASP A 403 6.89 -21.89 -30.69
CA ASP A 403 8.23 -21.65 -30.14
C ASP A 403 8.29 -21.56 -28.60
N GLY A 404 7.15 -21.59 -27.88
CA GLY A 404 7.03 -21.30 -26.43
C GLY A 404 7.60 -19.94 -25.97
N PRO A 405 7.44 -19.53 -24.68
CA PRO A 405 6.32 -19.75 -23.80
C PRO A 405 5.20 -18.71 -24.02
N VAL A 406 4.03 -19.10 -23.54
CA VAL A 406 2.76 -18.39 -23.44
C VAL A 406 2.81 -16.86 -23.31
N ARG A 407 2.08 -16.16 -24.20
CA ARG A 407 1.86 -14.70 -24.15
C ARG A 407 0.48 -14.37 -23.57
N ARG A 408 0.39 -13.35 -22.70
CA ARG A 408 -0.89 -12.76 -22.26
C ARG A 408 -1.50 -11.92 -23.39
N ASP A 409 -2.73 -12.23 -23.78
CA ASP A 409 -3.59 -11.40 -24.64
C ASP A 409 -4.22 -10.24 -23.82
N GLY A 410 -3.76 -9.00 -24.04
CA GLY A 410 -4.26 -7.80 -23.36
C GLY A 410 -5.56 -7.29 -23.97
N ARG A 411 -6.69 -7.89 -23.59
CA ARG A 411 -8.00 -7.62 -24.21
C ARG A 411 -8.53 -6.20 -23.94
N LEU A 412 -8.22 -5.63 -22.76
CA LEU A 412 -8.56 -4.25 -22.43
C LEU A 412 -7.60 -3.21 -22.99
N GLU A 413 -6.32 -3.55 -23.19
CA GLU A 413 -5.37 -2.66 -23.87
C GLU A 413 -5.89 -2.23 -25.25
N ASN A 414 -6.67 -3.11 -25.89
CA ASN A 414 -7.29 -2.92 -27.19
C ASN A 414 -8.68 -2.26 -27.18
N LYS A 415 -9.35 -2.08 -26.02
CA LYS A 415 -10.80 -1.80 -25.99
C LYS A 415 -11.27 -0.40 -25.61
N THR A 416 -10.40 0.57 -25.29
CA THR A 416 -10.87 1.95 -25.09
C THR A 416 -9.86 3.00 -25.57
N PRO A 417 -9.81 3.26 -26.88
CA PRO A 417 -9.28 4.51 -27.40
C PRO A 417 -10.01 5.70 -26.78
N GLU A 418 -11.33 5.64 -26.56
CA GLU A 418 -12.13 6.80 -26.12
C GLU A 418 -11.89 7.19 -24.65
N LEU A 419 -11.83 6.25 -23.70
CA LEU A 419 -11.58 6.59 -22.28
C LEU A 419 -10.15 7.11 -22.07
N LYS A 420 -9.18 6.50 -22.77
CA LYS A 420 -7.80 6.98 -22.80
C LYS A 420 -7.71 8.33 -23.51
N ALA A 421 -8.44 8.51 -24.61
CA ALA A 421 -8.47 9.77 -25.34
C ALA A 421 -9.12 10.88 -24.52
N ASP A 422 -10.22 10.66 -23.81
CA ASP A 422 -10.86 11.72 -23.01
C ASP A 422 -9.98 12.13 -21.82
N THR A 423 -9.38 11.17 -21.12
CA THR A 423 -8.43 11.44 -20.05
C THR A 423 -7.17 12.13 -20.59
N LEU A 424 -6.67 11.70 -21.74
CA LEU A 424 -5.52 12.29 -22.40
C LEU A 424 -5.85 13.67 -22.98
N VAL A 425 -7.04 13.90 -23.50
CA VAL A 425 -7.52 15.19 -24.04
C VAL A 425 -7.71 16.17 -22.89
N GLN A 426 -8.27 15.73 -21.77
CA GLN A 426 -8.32 16.54 -20.55
C GLN A 426 -6.91 16.87 -20.08
N ALA A 427 -6.02 15.88 -19.97
CA ALA A 427 -4.62 16.11 -19.60
C ALA A 427 -3.91 17.03 -20.61
N LEU A 428 -4.15 16.89 -21.91
CA LEU A 428 -3.58 17.74 -22.98
C LEU A 428 -4.07 19.20 -22.88
N ARG A 429 -5.34 19.43 -22.53
CA ARG A 429 -5.85 20.79 -22.24
C ARG A 429 -5.18 21.40 -21.03
N TYR A 430 -4.81 20.60 -20.02
CA TYR A 430 -3.97 21.07 -18.92
C TYR A 430 -2.53 21.34 -19.43
N ILE A 431 -1.95 20.45 -20.23
CA ILE A 431 -0.61 20.60 -20.84
C ILE A 431 -0.49 21.92 -21.63
N GLU A 432 -1.49 22.29 -22.43
CA GLU A 432 -1.49 23.56 -23.17
C GLU A 432 -1.31 24.78 -22.27
N ARG A 433 -1.82 24.75 -21.04
CA ARG A 433 -1.66 25.84 -20.06
C ARG A 433 -0.24 25.94 -19.49
N PHE A 434 0.54 24.88 -19.59
CA PHE A 434 1.90 24.78 -19.02
C PHE A 434 3.01 24.89 -20.05
N ALA A 435 2.69 24.87 -21.34
CA ALA A 435 3.67 25.09 -22.40
C ALA A 435 4.39 26.44 -22.20
N GLY A 436 5.73 26.41 -22.17
CA GLY A 436 6.57 27.58 -21.93
C GLY A 436 6.65 28.02 -20.47
N THR A 437 5.95 27.34 -19.54
CA THR A 437 5.99 27.70 -18.12
C THR A 437 7.31 27.28 -17.50
N ARG A 438 7.96 28.24 -16.82
CA ARG A 438 9.17 27.99 -16.03
C ARG A 438 8.79 27.48 -14.64
N ALA A 439 9.41 26.37 -14.24
CA ALA A 439 9.23 25.78 -12.92
C ALA A 439 10.57 25.49 -12.28
N VAL A 440 10.79 26.03 -11.08
CA VAL A 440 11.96 25.68 -10.27
C VAL A 440 11.58 24.51 -9.37
N ILE A 441 12.38 23.45 -9.38
CA ILE A 441 12.19 22.27 -8.55
C ILE A 441 13.37 22.16 -7.60
N LYS A 442 13.10 22.40 -6.32
CA LYS A 442 14.05 22.13 -5.25
C LYS A 442 14.06 20.64 -4.96
N TYR A 443 15.11 19.97 -5.41
CA TYR A 443 15.36 18.55 -5.22
C TYR A 443 16.20 18.29 -3.96
N GLY A 444 15.60 17.71 -2.91
CA GLY A 444 16.22 17.56 -1.59
C GLY A 444 15.68 16.38 -0.76
N GLY A 445 16.42 15.93 0.26
CA GLY A 445 15.92 14.98 1.26
C GLY A 445 16.06 13.50 0.87
N ALA A 446 15.13 12.66 1.37
CA ALA A 446 15.15 11.21 1.19
C ALA A 446 15.13 10.75 -0.28
N ALA A 447 14.53 11.55 -1.17
CA ALA A 447 14.50 11.30 -2.62
C ALA A 447 15.92 11.26 -3.24
N MET A 448 16.88 11.97 -2.65
CA MET A 448 18.27 11.99 -3.13
C MET A 448 19.10 10.79 -2.66
N VAL A 449 18.58 9.94 -1.78
CA VAL A 449 19.36 8.85 -1.17
C VAL A 449 19.06 7.51 -1.83
N ARG A 450 17.83 7.30 -2.32
CA ARG A 450 17.41 6.04 -2.95
C ARG A 450 17.59 6.05 -4.47
N PRO A 451 18.35 5.12 -5.08
CA PRO A 451 18.59 5.10 -6.52
C PRO A 451 17.32 5.03 -7.39
N ASP A 452 16.33 4.24 -6.97
CA ASP A 452 15.05 4.07 -7.69
C ASP A 452 14.23 5.38 -7.74
N LEU A 453 14.28 6.20 -6.69
CA LEU A 453 13.63 7.51 -6.68
C LEU A 453 14.35 8.52 -7.57
N LYS A 454 15.68 8.46 -7.68
CA LYS A 454 16.47 9.35 -8.56
C LYS A 454 16.10 9.16 -10.03
N ASP A 455 16.03 7.91 -10.48
CA ASP A 455 15.72 7.59 -11.87
C ASP A 455 14.26 7.96 -12.19
N ARG A 456 13.31 7.69 -11.29
CA ARG A 456 11.90 8.09 -11.45
C ARG A 456 11.72 9.61 -11.48
N PHE A 457 12.41 10.35 -10.63
CA PHE A 457 12.42 11.81 -10.68
C PHE A 457 12.93 12.33 -12.03
N ALA A 458 13.99 11.71 -12.57
CA ALA A 458 14.52 12.08 -13.86
C ALA A 458 13.52 11.81 -15.01
N GLU A 459 12.79 10.69 -14.96
CA GLU A 459 11.70 10.37 -15.89
C GLU A 459 10.57 11.41 -15.79
N ASP A 460 10.16 11.80 -14.58
CA ASP A 460 9.14 12.81 -14.35
C ASP A 460 9.54 14.17 -14.94
N VAL A 461 10.75 14.64 -14.65
CA VAL A 461 11.26 15.91 -15.21
C VAL A 461 11.31 15.85 -16.73
N ARG A 462 11.69 14.70 -17.31
CA ARG A 462 11.72 14.52 -18.77
C ARG A 462 10.33 14.55 -19.38
N LEU A 463 9.35 13.91 -18.74
CA LEU A 463 7.96 13.92 -19.17
C LEU A 463 7.42 15.35 -19.17
N LEU A 464 7.67 16.08 -18.08
CA LEU A 464 7.27 17.48 -17.92
C LEU A 464 7.93 18.39 -18.97
N GLN A 465 9.20 18.17 -19.28
CA GLN A 465 9.87 18.86 -20.38
C GLN A 465 9.25 18.51 -21.75
N ALA A 466 8.85 17.25 -21.97
CA ALA A 466 8.23 16.80 -23.22
C ALA A 466 6.90 17.52 -23.50
N VAL A 467 6.16 17.81 -22.45
CA VAL A 467 4.86 18.50 -22.50
C VAL A 467 5.00 20.03 -22.42
N GLY A 468 6.23 20.56 -22.53
CA GLY A 468 6.48 21.99 -22.71
C GLY A 468 6.83 22.78 -21.45
N LEU A 469 7.00 22.13 -20.29
CA LEU A 469 7.54 22.80 -19.09
C LEU A 469 9.03 23.12 -19.28
N SER A 470 9.49 24.22 -18.73
CA SER A 470 10.90 24.59 -18.66
C SER A 470 11.43 24.40 -17.23
N PRO A 471 11.88 23.18 -16.86
CA PRO A 471 12.32 22.89 -15.50
C PRO A 471 13.73 23.42 -15.23
N ILE A 472 13.90 23.99 -14.03
CA ILE A 472 15.19 24.38 -13.45
C ILE A 472 15.32 23.63 -12.12
N ILE A 473 16.39 22.85 -11.95
CA ILE A 473 16.58 22.04 -10.75
C ILE A 473 17.54 22.76 -9.81
N VAL A 474 17.16 22.91 -8.54
CA VAL A 474 18.06 23.37 -7.47
C VAL A 474 18.17 22.24 -6.47
N HIS A 475 19.38 21.78 -6.14
CA HIS A 475 19.53 20.61 -5.28
C HIS A 475 20.11 20.91 -3.90
N GLY A 476 19.79 20.05 -2.92
CA GLY A 476 20.45 20.04 -1.62
C GLY A 476 21.59 19.01 -1.55
N GLY A 477 22.06 18.73 -0.33
CA GLY A 477 23.07 17.68 -0.10
C GLY A 477 23.45 17.43 1.36
N GLY A 478 22.62 17.88 2.31
CA GLY A 478 22.95 17.86 3.75
C GLY A 478 23.50 16.52 4.26
N PRO A 479 22.80 15.39 4.07
CA PRO A 479 23.25 14.09 4.55
C PRO A 479 24.57 13.61 3.97
N GLU A 480 24.81 13.81 2.67
CA GLU A 480 26.06 13.39 2.02
C GLU A 480 27.24 14.24 2.49
N ILE A 481 27.05 15.55 2.64
CA ILE A 481 28.07 16.45 3.21
C ILE A 481 28.46 15.99 4.62
N SER A 482 27.48 15.71 5.48
CA SER A 482 27.75 15.22 6.84
C SER A 482 28.56 13.93 6.81
N ARG A 483 28.15 12.97 5.97
CA ARG A 483 28.86 11.69 5.81
C ARG A 483 30.31 11.88 5.36
N THR A 484 30.56 12.74 4.37
CA THR A 484 31.92 12.99 3.87
C THR A 484 32.79 13.69 4.93
N LEU A 485 32.24 14.66 5.66
CA LEU A 485 32.96 15.33 6.75
C LEU A 485 33.34 14.34 7.87
N GLU A 486 32.41 13.48 8.27
CA GLU A 486 32.65 12.44 9.28
C GLU A 486 33.74 11.44 8.85
N GLN A 487 33.73 11.02 7.58
CA GLN A 487 34.79 10.16 7.01
C GLN A 487 36.17 10.84 7.02
N MET A 488 36.21 12.17 7.00
CA MET A 488 37.43 12.97 7.11
C MET A 488 37.77 13.34 8.56
N GLY A 489 37.07 12.77 9.55
CA GLY A 489 37.30 13.02 10.97
C GLY A 489 36.83 14.40 11.45
N GLN A 490 35.95 15.06 10.71
CA GLN A 490 35.38 16.37 11.05
C GLN A 490 33.94 16.22 11.53
N SER A 491 33.55 16.98 12.55
CA SER A 491 32.17 17.01 13.05
C SER A 491 31.34 18.06 12.33
N SER A 492 30.08 17.70 12.06
CA SER A 492 29.09 18.58 11.44
C SER A 492 28.24 19.29 12.51
N GLU A 493 28.40 20.60 12.69
CA GLU A 493 27.56 21.41 13.60
C GLU A 493 26.53 22.26 12.84
N PHE A 494 25.31 22.35 13.39
CA PHE A 494 24.22 23.19 12.86
C PHE A 494 23.72 24.18 13.91
N VAL A 495 23.45 25.41 13.48
CA VAL A 495 22.83 26.48 14.29
C VAL A 495 21.77 27.15 13.43
N ASP A 496 20.56 27.34 13.99
CA ASP A 496 19.42 27.96 13.30
C ASP A 496 19.08 27.29 11.94
N GLY A 497 19.30 25.98 11.84
CA GLY A 497 19.06 25.21 10.61
C GLY A 497 20.13 25.38 9.52
N LEU A 498 21.19 26.14 9.78
CA LEU A 498 22.33 26.35 8.88
C LEU A 498 23.58 25.63 9.40
N ARG A 499 24.37 25.09 8.49
CA ARG A 499 25.63 24.38 8.82
C ARG A 499 26.72 25.41 9.08
N ILE A 500 27.37 25.36 10.25
CA ILE A 500 28.61 26.12 10.47
C ILE A 500 29.64 25.61 9.48
N THR A 501 30.17 26.53 8.66
CA THR A 501 31.00 26.15 7.51
C THR A 501 32.33 26.88 7.62
N ASP A 502 33.35 26.27 8.24
CA ASP A 502 34.71 26.82 8.24
C ASP A 502 35.41 26.64 6.87
N ALA A 503 36.64 27.13 6.73
CA ALA A 503 37.38 27.07 5.47
C ALA A 503 37.67 25.63 4.98
N ALA A 504 37.82 24.67 5.90
CA ALA A 504 38.08 23.27 5.57
C ALA A 504 36.77 22.58 5.13
N SER A 505 35.72 22.80 5.89
CA SER A 505 34.36 22.31 5.64
C SER A 505 33.80 22.86 4.33
N LEU A 506 34.07 24.13 4.00
CA LEU A 506 33.62 24.76 2.76
C LEU A 506 34.11 24.02 1.52
N ARG A 507 35.38 23.58 1.50
CA ARG A 507 35.94 22.84 0.36
C ARG A 507 35.21 21.51 0.16
N VAL A 508 34.91 20.81 1.25
CA VAL A 508 34.16 19.55 1.22
C VAL A 508 32.73 19.79 0.75
N VAL A 509 32.06 20.81 1.28
CA VAL A 509 30.70 21.20 0.87
C VAL A 509 30.64 21.49 -0.63
N GLU A 510 31.58 22.28 -1.14
CA GLU A 510 31.66 22.60 -2.57
C GLU A 510 31.92 21.35 -3.43
N MET A 511 32.87 20.50 -3.04
CA MET A 511 33.17 19.25 -3.75
C MET A 511 31.98 18.30 -3.79
N VAL A 512 31.29 18.11 -2.66
CA VAL A 512 30.15 17.20 -2.55
C VAL A 512 28.96 17.75 -3.33
N LEU A 513 28.60 19.02 -3.13
CA LEU A 513 27.45 19.62 -3.81
C LEU A 513 27.69 19.71 -5.32
N THR A 514 28.76 20.37 -5.76
CA THR A 514 28.99 20.69 -7.17
C THR A 514 29.66 19.55 -7.94
N GLY A 515 30.55 18.80 -7.30
CA GLY A 515 31.33 17.74 -7.95
C GLY A 515 30.62 16.38 -7.99
N GLN A 516 29.94 16.02 -6.90
CA GLN A 516 29.30 14.71 -6.79
C GLN A 516 27.79 14.78 -7.05
N ILE A 517 27.02 15.39 -6.14
CA ILE A 517 25.56 15.35 -6.17
C ILE A 517 25.01 16.00 -7.45
N ASN A 518 25.50 17.19 -7.79
CA ASN A 518 25.11 17.91 -9.00
C ASN A 518 25.28 17.03 -10.24
N LYS A 519 26.41 16.32 -10.35
CA LYS A 519 26.74 15.48 -11.50
C LYS A 519 25.94 14.17 -11.51
N GLU A 520 25.61 13.61 -10.35
CA GLU A 520 24.70 12.48 -10.25
C GLU A 520 23.30 12.81 -10.76
N VAL A 521 22.75 13.98 -10.40
CA VAL A 521 21.45 14.45 -10.89
C VAL A 521 21.50 14.68 -12.40
N VAL A 522 22.55 15.33 -12.91
CA VAL A 522 22.77 15.51 -14.36
C VAL A 522 22.84 14.17 -15.09
N ALA A 523 23.57 13.19 -14.55
CA ALA A 523 23.69 11.86 -15.14
C ALA A 523 22.33 11.14 -15.19
N SER A 524 21.54 11.24 -14.13
CA SER A 524 20.21 10.61 -14.05
C SER A 524 19.24 11.24 -15.05
N LEU A 525 19.19 12.58 -15.14
CA LEU A 525 18.42 13.30 -16.16
C LEU A 525 18.86 12.96 -17.58
N SER A 526 20.17 12.78 -17.80
CA SER A 526 20.70 12.41 -19.11
C SER A 526 20.35 10.96 -19.50
N ARG A 527 20.38 10.02 -18.55
CA ARG A 527 19.92 8.63 -18.77
C ARG A 527 18.45 8.56 -19.15
N ALA A 528 17.62 9.41 -18.55
CA ALA A 528 16.20 9.55 -18.92
C ALA A 528 15.99 10.24 -20.30
N GLY A 529 17.07 10.60 -21.01
CA GLY A 529 17.00 11.22 -22.33
C GLY A 529 16.81 12.75 -22.30
N GLY A 530 17.04 13.40 -21.16
CA GLY A 530 17.09 14.86 -21.02
C GLY A 530 18.48 15.43 -21.35
N LYS A 531 18.55 16.73 -21.60
CA LYS A 531 19.82 17.45 -21.78
C LYS A 531 20.11 18.27 -20.52
N ALA A 532 20.80 17.72 -19.53
CA ALA A 532 21.06 18.44 -18.28
C ALA A 532 22.45 19.09 -18.24
N VAL A 533 22.56 20.28 -17.62
CA VAL A 533 23.85 20.95 -17.35
C VAL A 533 23.93 21.29 -15.87
N GLY A 534 25.02 20.84 -15.25
CA GLY A 534 25.29 21.09 -13.85
C GLY A 534 26.08 22.38 -13.64
N LEU A 535 25.50 23.33 -12.91
CA LEU A 535 26.04 24.63 -12.55
C LEU A 535 26.18 24.77 -11.03
N SER A 536 27.13 25.60 -10.60
CA SER A 536 27.18 26.25 -9.30
C SER A 536 26.86 27.74 -9.46
N GLY A 537 26.60 28.44 -8.36
CA GLY A 537 26.42 29.89 -8.42
C GLY A 537 27.67 30.68 -8.80
N LYS A 538 28.85 30.06 -8.89
CA LYS A 538 30.06 30.70 -9.43
C LYS A 538 30.04 30.78 -10.96
N ASP A 539 29.38 29.83 -11.61
CA ASP A 539 29.39 29.72 -13.07
C ASP A 539 28.65 30.91 -13.69
N GLY A 540 29.36 31.72 -14.47
CA GLY A 540 28.82 32.96 -15.04
C GLY A 540 28.44 34.03 -14.01
N GLY A 541 28.84 33.88 -12.73
CA GLY A 541 28.37 34.76 -11.65
C GLY A 541 26.90 34.58 -11.27
N LEU A 542 26.32 33.41 -11.57
CA LEU A 542 24.89 33.09 -11.42
C LEU A 542 24.31 33.46 -10.04
N ILE A 543 25.04 33.23 -8.94
CA ILE A 543 24.59 33.59 -7.58
C ILE A 543 25.68 34.44 -6.92
N GLN A 544 25.43 35.74 -6.79
CA GLN A 544 26.26 36.60 -5.96
C GLN A 544 25.81 36.53 -4.51
N ALA A 545 26.75 36.34 -3.60
CA ALA A 545 26.50 36.19 -2.19
C ALA A 545 27.22 37.23 -1.34
N ARG A 546 26.76 37.41 -0.12
CA ARG A 546 27.51 38.09 0.94
C ARG A 546 27.49 37.23 2.20
N LYS A 547 28.47 37.44 3.08
CA LYS A 547 28.54 36.72 4.35
C LYS A 547 27.24 36.93 5.14
N TRP A 548 26.65 35.83 5.60
CA TRP A 548 25.49 35.87 6.46
C TRP A 548 25.93 36.05 7.92
N HIS A 549 25.30 36.98 8.61
CA HIS A 549 25.59 37.26 10.01
C HIS A 549 24.45 36.71 10.88
N ALA A 550 24.76 35.76 11.76
CA ALA A 550 23.75 35.17 12.64
C ALA A 550 23.19 36.22 13.61
N PRO A 551 21.87 36.24 13.87
CA PRO A 551 21.27 37.13 14.87
C PRO A 551 21.86 36.95 16.27
N SER A 552 22.35 35.76 16.59
CA SER A 552 23.02 35.43 17.85
C SER A 552 24.44 36.02 17.97
N GLY A 553 24.99 36.61 16.90
CA GLY A 553 26.36 37.11 16.83
C GLY A 553 27.43 36.01 16.69
N LYS A 554 27.03 34.72 16.63
CA LYS A 554 27.95 33.59 16.41
C LYS A 554 28.52 33.65 14.97
N ASP A 555 29.82 33.45 14.82
CA ASP A 555 30.44 33.35 13.49
C ASP A 555 30.11 31.99 12.87
N MET A 556 29.44 32.02 11.73
CA MET A 556 29.03 30.83 10.98
C MET A 556 30.08 30.41 9.93
N GLY A 557 31.18 31.16 9.83
CA GLY A 557 32.22 30.95 8.82
C GLY A 557 31.78 31.43 7.44
N TYR A 558 31.89 30.57 6.44
CA TYR A 558 31.58 30.81 5.03
C TYR A 558 30.12 30.46 4.69
N VAL A 559 29.20 30.86 5.56
CA VAL A 559 27.76 30.81 5.28
C VAL A 559 27.35 32.15 4.69
N GLY A 560 26.58 32.12 3.61
CA GLY A 560 26.17 33.33 2.89
C GLY A 560 24.67 33.44 2.68
N GLU A 561 24.27 34.64 2.30
CA GLU A 561 22.94 34.96 1.79
C GLU A 561 23.04 35.48 0.35
N VAL A 562 22.01 35.21 -0.45
CA VAL A 562 21.93 35.68 -1.83
C VAL A 562 21.78 37.19 -1.85
N SER A 563 22.64 37.84 -2.62
CA SER A 563 22.60 39.30 -2.84
C SER A 563 22.03 39.66 -4.20
N SER A 564 22.32 38.87 -5.23
CA SER A 564 21.69 38.96 -6.55
C SER A 564 21.85 37.65 -7.32
N VAL A 565 20.96 37.41 -8.27
CA VAL A 565 21.02 36.27 -9.20
C VAL A 565 21.12 36.80 -10.62
N ASP A 566 22.13 36.33 -11.37
CA ASP A 566 22.27 36.61 -12.80
C ASP A 566 21.89 35.38 -13.62
N ILE A 567 20.76 35.47 -14.31
CA ILE A 567 20.16 34.33 -15.02
C ILE A 567 20.67 34.17 -16.46
N GLU A 568 21.61 34.97 -16.95
CA GLU A 568 22.02 34.94 -18.36
C GLU A 568 22.44 33.52 -18.82
N VAL A 569 23.23 32.83 -17.99
CA VAL A 569 23.64 31.45 -18.27
C VAL A 569 22.46 30.46 -18.22
N VAL A 570 21.48 30.70 -17.34
CA VAL A 570 20.28 29.87 -17.22
C VAL A 570 19.39 30.05 -18.45
N GLU A 571 19.18 31.29 -18.88
CA GLU A 571 18.42 31.65 -20.09
C GLU A 571 19.01 31.00 -21.35
N LEU A 572 20.33 31.04 -21.51
CA LEU A 572 21.02 30.42 -22.64
C LEU A 572 20.75 28.91 -22.70
N LEU A 573 20.80 28.23 -21.55
CA LEU A 573 20.56 26.80 -21.44
C LEU A 573 19.09 26.45 -21.75
N LEU A 574 18.16 27.15 -21.09
CA LEU A 574 16.72 26.95 -21.30
C LEU A 574 16.33 27.20 -22.76
N GLY A 575 16.86 28.24 -23.40
CA GLY A 575 16.63 28.55 -24.81
C GLY A 575 17.12 27.48 -25.79
N LYS A 576 18.00 26.56 -25.36
CA LYS A 576 18.47 25.41 -26.14
C LYS A 576 17.85 24.07 -25.68
N GLY A 577 16.88 24.13 -24.77
CA GLY A 577 16.19 22.96 -24.22
C GLY A 577 17.03 22.15 -23.23
N TYR A 578 18.06 22.77 -22.63
CA TYR A 578 18.78 22.15 -21.52
C TYR A 578 18.04 22.35 -20.20
N ILE A 579 18.25 21.43 -19.26
CA ILE A 579 17.76 21.45 -17.89
C ILE A 579 18.92 21.93 -16.99
N PRO A 580 18.88 23.17 -16.48
CA PRO A 580 19.88 23.66 -15.55
C PRO A 580 19.74 22.93 -14.21
N VAL A 581 20.85 22.44 -13.65
CA VAL A 581 20.92 21.79 -12.35
C VAL A 581 21.90 22.60 -11.49
N ILE A 582 21.39 23.35 -10.52
CA ILE A 582 22.12 24.38 -9.80
C ILE A 582 22.43 23.92 -8.37
N SER A 583 23.71 24.01 -7.97
CA SER A 583 24.16 23.81 -6.59
C SER A 583 24.12 25.13 -5.79
N PRO A 584 23.80 25.09 -4.48
CA PRO A 584 23.57 26.28 -3.67
C PRO A 584 24.88 26.88 -3.11
N ILE A 585 25.82 27.14 -4.01
CA ILE A 585 27.12 27.76 -3.74
C ILE A 585 27.16 29.14 -4.37
N GLY A 586 27.41 30.20 -3.59
CA GLY A 586 27.48 31.57 -4.08
C GLY A 586 28.90 32.15 -4.13
N LEU A 587 29.08 33.16 -4.98
CA LEU A 587 30.32 33.92 -5.13
C LEU A 587 30.19 35.29 -4.47
N GLY A 588 31.08 35.61 -3.53
CA GLY A 588 31.14 36.92 -2.91
C GLY A 588 31.88 37.96 -3.75
N LYS A 589 31.56 39.24 -3.55
CA LYS A 589 32.31 40.37 -4.14
C LYS A 589 33.77 40.44 -3.64
N ASP A 590 34.02 39.82 -2.51
CA ASP A 590 35.35 39.58 -1.92
C ASP A 590 36.13 38.45 -2.62
N GLY A 591 35.53 37.78 -3.62
CA GLY A 591 36.10 36.62 -4.29
C GLY A 591 35.99 35.32 -3.50
N LEU A 592 35.32 35.34 -2.33
CA LEU A 592 35.15 34.16 -1.49
C LEU A 592 33.91 33.35 -1.90
N THR A 593 33.90 32.10 -1.47
CA THR A 593 32.80 31.17 -1.72
C THR A 593 31.94 31.05 -0.47
N TYR A 594 30.63 31.01 -0.67
CA TYR A 594 29.67 30.89 0.43
C TYR A 594 28.73 29.71 0.21
N ASN A 595 28.52 28.93 1.27
CA ASN A 595 27.49 27.91 1.34
C ASN A 595 26.14 28.58 1.69
N ILE A 596 25.11 28.33 0.89
CA ILE A 596 23.79 28.97 1.03
C ILE A 596 22.72 27.90 1.25
N ASN A 597 21.64 28.24 1.96
CA ASN A 597 20.49 27.35 2.07
C ASN A 597 19.87 27.08 0.69
N ALA A 598 19.72 25.81 0.33
CA ALA A 598 19.17 25.40 -0.96
C ALA A 598 17.72 25.84 -1.19
N ASP A 599 16.92 25.96 -0.13
CA ASP A 599 15.54 26.45 -0.25
C ASP A 599 15.52 27.94 -0.60
N THR A 600 16.41 28.73 0.01
CA THR A 600 16.59 30.16 -0.32
C THR A 600 17.10 30.34 -1.74
N VAL A 601 18.09 29.55 -2.16
CA VAL A 601 18.57 29.59 -3.55
C VAL A 601 17.44 29.24 -4.53
N ALA A 602 16.64 28.21 -4.24
CA ALA A 602 15.52 27.85 -5.10
C ALA A 602 14.48 28.98 -5.23
N ALA A 603 14.17 29.67 -4.12
CA ALA A 603 13.30 30.84 -4.14
C ALA A 603 13.89 31.98 -4.99
N GLU A 604 15.15 32.37 -4.77
CA GLU A 604 15.76 33.49 -5.50
C GLU A 604 15.99 33.19 -6.99
N ILE A 605 16.32 31.94 -7.35
CA ILE A 605 16.33 31.51 -8.75
C ILE A 605 14.92 31.59 -9.36
N ALA A 606 13.88 31.15 -8.63
CA ALA A 606 12.50 31.20 -9.11
C ALA A 606 12.05 32.63 -9.37
N ILE A 607 12.37 33.55 -8.46
CA ILE A 607 12.09 34.99 -8.60
C ILE A 607 12.82 35.54 -9.83
N ALA A 608 14.14 35.34 -9.92
CA ALA A 608 14.96 35.90 -10.98
C ALA A 608 14.55 35.38 -12.36
N CYS A 609 14.23 34.09 -12.49
CA CYS A 609 13.78 33.49 -13.74
C CYS A 609 12.31 33.78 -14.09
N GLY A 610 11.56 34.51 -13.25
CA GLY A 610 10.12 34.71 -13.45
C GLY A 610 9.35 33.38 -13.50
N ALA A 611 9.73 32.43 -12.63
CA ALA A 611 9.10 31.13 -12.59
C ALA A 611 7.67 31.24 -12.07
N ARG A 612 6.74 30.58 -12.76
CA ARG A 612 5.33 30.52 -12.33
C ARG A 612 5.16 29.62 -11.10
N LYS A 613 6.01 28.59 -11.02
CA LYS A 613 5.95 27.55 -10.01
C LYS A 613 7.29 27.32 -9.35
N LEU A 614 7.26 27.19 -8.03
CA LEU A 614 8.37 26.65 -7.23
C LEU A 614 7.88 25.39 -6.52
N ILE A 615 8.62 24.30 -6.65
CA ILE A 615 8.25 22.99 -6.09
C ILE A 615 9.34 22.54 -5.11
N PHE A 616 8.98 22.33 -3.86
CA PHE A 616 9.83 21.72 -2.85
C PHE A 616 9.54 20.23 -2.76
N LEU A 617 10.48 19.41 -3.23
CA LEU A 617 10.46 17.98 -2.97
C LEU A 617 11.09 17.69 -1.60
N THR A 618 10.31 17.07 -0.74
CA THR A 618 10.66 16.80 0.66
C THR A 618 10.32 15.36 1.03
N ASP A 619 10.61 14.96 2.27
CA ASP A 619 10.33 13.66 2.86
C ASP A 619 9.03 13.62 3.70
N VAL A 620 8.17 14.62 3.53
CA VAL A 620 6.85 14.74 4.18
C VAL A 620 5.76 14.99 3.14
N ALA A 621 4.52 14.62 3.45
CA ALA A 621 3.36 14.82 2.58
C ALA A 621 3.09 16.30 2.24
N GLY A 622 3.42 17.21 3.16
CA GLY A 622 3.17 18.65 3.07
C GLY A 622 3.07 19.26 4.48
N ILE A 623 2.35 20.37 4.60
CA ILE A 623 2.03 20.99 5.90
C ILE A 623 0.84 20.28 6.52
N LEU A 624 0.98 19.87 7.77
CA LEU A 624 -0.06 19.16 8.53
C LEU A 624 -0.74 20.09 9.54
N SER A 625 -2.05 19.93 9.72
CA SER A 625 -2.83 20.53 10.81
C SER A 625 -3.57 19.42 11.53
N ASN A 626 -3.33 19.25 12.84
CA ASN A 626 -3.94 18.16 13.64
C ASN A 626 -3.74 16.75 13.03
N GLY A 627 -2.59 16.51 12.40
CA GLY A 627 -2.27 15.24 11.74
C GLY A 627 -2.86 15.06 10.33
N LEU A 628 -3.64 16.01 9.82
CA LEU A 628 -4.22 16.00 8.48
C LEU A 628 -3.44 16.90 7.52
N LEU A 629 -3.23 16.44 6.28
CA LEU A 629 -2.58 17.22 5.24
C LEU A 629 -3.47 18.40 4.81
N ILE A 630 -2.89 19.59 4.83
CA ILE A 630 -3.52 20.77 4.25
C ILE A 630 -3.17 20.82 2.76
N SER A 631 -4.17 20.70 1.89
CA SER A 631 -3.93 20.72 0.44
C SER A 631 -3.67 22.11 -0.12
N GLU A 632 -4.22 23.16 0.51
CA GLU A 632 -4.05 24.55 0.08
C GLU A 632 -3.91 25.51 1.27
N LEU A 633 -3.03 26.50 1.13
CA LEU A 633 -2.83 27.59 2.07
C LEU A 633 -2.65 28.93 1.34
N SER A 634 -3.05 30.03 1.99
CA SER A 634 -2.60 31.37 1.60
C SER A 634 -1.24 31.70 2.25
N ALA A 635 -0.55 32.70 1.70
CA ALA A 635 0.66 33.25 2.31
C ALA A 635 0.39 33.77 3.74
N GLU A 636 -0.75 34.42 3.96
CA GLU A 636 -1.17 34.94 5.27
C GLU A 636 -1.38 33.82 6.29
N GLU A 637 -2.00 32.70 5.88
CA GLU A 637 -2.19 31.53 6.74
C GLU A 637 -0.86 30.84 7.07
N LEU A 638 0.07 30.79 6.10
CA LEU A 638 1.41 30.27 6.34
C LEU A 638 2.17 31.13 7.37
N GLU A 639 2.10 32.46 7.26
CA GLU A 639 2.68 33.38 8.25
C GLU A 639 2.09 33.19 9.64
N LEU A 640 0.76 33.05 9.74
CA LEU A 640 0.09 32.84 11.02
C LEU A 640 0.59 31.54 11.69
N ARG A 641 0.72 30.47 10.89
CA ARG A 641 1.22 29.17 11.34
C ARG A 641 2.71 29.14 11.68
N MET A 642 3.49 30.09 11.15
CA MET A 642 4.87 30.32 11.62
C MET A 642 4.87 31.02 12.98
N LYS A 643 3.92 31.94 13.24
CA LYS A 643 3.82 32.70 14.50
C LYS A 643 3.24 31.87 15.66
N ASP A 644 2.29 30.97 15.37
CA ASP A 644 1.62 30.14 16.38
C ASP A 644 2.40 28.88 16.79
N GLY A 645 3.53 28.61 16.13
CA GLY A 645 4.40 27.47 16.42
C GLY A 645 3.97 26.15 15.77
N THR A 646 3.00 26.16 14.84
CA THR A 646 2.63 24.96 14.06
C THR A 646 3.75 24.55 13.10
N VAL A 647 4.42 25.52 12.46
CA VAL A 647 5.59 25.28 11.62
C VAL A 647 6.86 25.36 12.47
N THR A 648 7.60 24.25 12.58
CA THR A 648 8.80 24.17 13.44
C THR A 648 10.00 23.54 12.72
N GLY A 649 11.17 23.65 13.34
CA GLY A 649 12.40 22.99 12.87
C GLY A 649 12.81 23.40 11.45
N GLY A 650 13.20 22.42 10.63
CA GLY A 650 13.65 22.63 9.24
C GLY A 650 12.58 23.17 8.29
N MET A 651 11.30 23.19 8.71
CA MET A 651 10.21 23.78 7.91
C MET A 651 10.14 25.30 8.04
N LEU A 652 10.72 25.90 9.08
CA LEU A 652 10.75 27.36 9.24
C LEU A 652 11.55 28.07 8.13
N PRO A 653 12.81 27.68 7.83
CA PRO A 653 13.55 28.26 6.70
C PRO A 653 12.85 28.04 5.35
N LYS A 654 12.17 26.90 5.19
CA LYS A 654 11.41 26.59 3.98
C LYS A 654 10.19 27.49 3.84
N ALA A 655 9.42 27.67 4.90
CA ALA A 655 8.28 28.58 4.92
C ALA A 655 8.69 30.03 4.62
N ALA A 656 9.82 30.49 5.18
CA ALA A 656 10.39 31.79 4.83
C ALA A 656 10.76 31.91 3.34
N ALA A 657 11.37 30.87 2.76
CA ALA A 657 11.68 30.85 1.33
C ALA A 657 10.41 30.82 0.44
N ILE A 658 9.35 30.13 0.89
CA ILE A 658 8.04 30.10 0.21
C ILE A 658 7.43 31.50 0.16
N LEU A 659 7.34 32.18 1.32
CA LEU A 659 6.81 33.54 1.41
C LEU A 659 7.61 34.49 0.52
N ARG A 660 8.94 34.40 0.58
CA ARG A 660 9.84 35.19 -0.27
C ARG A 660 9.58 34.99 -1.76
N ALA A 661 9.41 33.74 -2.20
CA ALA A 661 9.13 33.42 -3.59
C ALA A 661 7.79 34.02 -4.06
N LEU A 662 6.75 33.90 -3.22
CA LEU A 662 5.42 34.44 -3.51
C LEU A 662 5.44 35.98 -3.59
N GLU A 663 6.10 36.64 -2.64
CA GLU A 663 6.32 38.10 -2.66
C GLU A 663 7.08 38.56 -3.91
N GLY A 664 8.05 37.75 -4.36
CA GLY A 664 8.85 38.02 -5.56
C GLY A 664 8.15 37.69 -6.88
N GLY A 665 6.87 37.31 -6.86
CA GLY A 665 6.04 37.14 -8.06
C GLY A 665 5.90 35.71 -8.57
N VAL A 666 6.37 34.71 -7.83
CA VAL A 666 6.04 33.29 -8.12
C VAL A 666 4.56 33.07 -7.81
N GLU A 667 3.78 32.57 -8.78
CA GLU A 667 2.31 32.48 -8.62
C GLU A 667 1.89 31.43 -7.59
N THR A 668 2.56 30.27 -7.59
CA THR A 668 2.24 29.14 -6.70
C THR A 668 3.49 28.42 -6.25
N VAL A 669 3.53 28.06 -4.97
CA VAL A 669 4.61 27.27 -4.39
C VAL A 669 4.04 25.96 -3.84
N HIS A 670 4.68 24.83 -4.12
CA HIS A 670 4.18 23.51 -3.78
C HIS A 670 5.16 22.78 -2.86
N ILE A 671 4.65 22.09 -1.83
CA ILE A 671 5.44 21.18 -0.99
C ILE A 671 4.91 19.77 -1.22
N ILE A 672 5.76 18.88 -1.74
CA ILE A 672 5.37 17.56 -2.22
C ILE A 672 6.27 16.48 -1.61
N ASP A 673 5.70 15.32 -1.29
CA ASP A 673 6.46 14.14 -0.91
C ASP A 673 7.18 13.54 -2.10
N GLY A 674 8.51 13.64 -2.11
CA GLY A 674 9.39 13.09 -3.14
C GLY A 674 9.62 11.59 -3.03
N ARG A 675 9.05 10.90 -2.03
CA ARG A 675 9.12 9.44 -1.89
C ARG A 675 8.04 8.72 -2.70
N ILE A 676 6.98 9.43 -3.07
CA ILE A 676 5.86 8.92 -3.86
C ILE A 676 6.21 9.05 -5.35
N PRO A 677 6.17 7.96 -6.14
CA PRO A 677 6.45 8.01 -7.57
C PRO A 677 5.48 8.92 -8.33
N HIS A 678 5.97 9.65 -9.34
CA HIS A 678 5.16 10.49 -10.23
C HIS A 678 4.39 11.63 -9.54
N ASN A 679 4.72 11.94 -8.29
CA ASN A 679 4.00 12.95 -7.50
C ASN A 679 4.21 14.37 -8.05
N VAL A 680 5.38 14.65 -8.65
CA VAL A 680 5.66 15.93 -9.35
C VAL A 680 4.74 16.11 -10.55
N VAL A 681 4.49 15.02 -11.28
CA VAL A 681 3.57 14.99 -12.43
C VAL A 681 2.14 15.20 -11.94
N ALA A 682 1.71 14.44 -10.92
CA ALA A 682 0.37 14.54 -10.36
C ALA A 682 0.05 15.95 -9.82
N GLU A 683 0.97 16.62 -9.14
CA GLU A 683 0.78 17.99 -8.64
C GLU A 683 0.59 19.00 -9.78
N LEU A 684 1.29 18.82 -10.89
CA LEU A 684 1.19 19.73 -12.03
C LEU A 684 -0.11 19.53 -12.83
N PHE A 685 -0.76 18.36 -12.72
CA PHE A 685 -1.96 18.01 -13.47
C PHE A 685 -3.25 17.99 -12.63
N THR A 686 -3.21 18.37 -11.36
CA THR A 686 -4.38 18.40 -10.48
C THR A 686 -4.71 19.82 -10.02
N SER A 687 -6.01 20.10 -9.85
CA SER A 687 -6.48 21.40 -9.32
C SER A 687 -6.57 21.43 -7.79
N ARG A 688 -6.51 20.27 -7.14
CA ARG A 688 -6.38 20.11 -5.69
C ARG A 688 -5.03 19.43 -5.48
N GLY A 689 -4.05 20.14 -4.92
CA GLY A 689 -2.68 19.65 -4.78
C GLY A 689 -2.61 18.26 -4.12
N VAL A 690 -1.71 17.41 -4.61
CA VAL A 690 -1.33 16.13 -3.99
C VAL A 690 -0.41 16.31 -2.78
N GLY A 691 0.18 17.50 -2.64
CA GLY A 691 0.81 18.01 -1.43
C GLY A 691 0.13 19.28 -0.92
N THR A 692 0.91 20.20 -0.33
CA THR A 692 0.41 21.53 0.07
C THR A 692 0.76 22.56 -1.00
N MET A 693 -0.26 23.20 -1.58
CA MET A 693 -0.11 24.33 -2.49
C MET A 693 -0.29 25.65 -1.75
N ILE A 694 0.66 26.59 -1.88
CA ILE A 694 0.63 27.92 -1.27
C ILE A 694 0.54 28.99 -2.36
N ARG A 695 -0.32 29.99 -2.15
CA ARG A 695 -0.55 31.13 -3.06
C ARG A 695 -0.65 32.47 -2.33
N ALA A 696 -0.39 33.57 -3.05
CA ALA A 696 -0.40 34.91 -2.48
C ALA A 696 -1.79 35.47 -2.10
N GLY A 697 -2.90 34.88 -2.58
CA GLY A 697 -4.28 35.32 -2.27
C GLY A 697 -5.10 34.27 -1.53
N ALA A 698 -6.23 34.68 -0.94
CA ALA A 698 -7.16 33.79 -0.24
C ALA A 698 -7.58 32.59 -1.12
N PRO A 699 -7.81 31.41 -0.53
CA PRO A 699 -8.26 30.27 -1.30
C PRO A 699 -9.55 30.61 -2.06
N LYS A 700 -9.60 30.34 -3.36
CA LYS A 700 -10.85 30.45 -4.13
C LYS A 700 -11.82 29.42 -3.58
N GLU A 701 -12.77 29.84 -2.76
CA GLU A 701 -13.94 29.05 -2.44
C GLU A 701 -14.65 28.69 -3.76
N GLY A 702 -14.76 27.38 -4.04
CA GLY A 702 -15.75 26.83 -4.98
C GLY A 702 -15.80 27.43 -6.39
N GLY A 703 -14.66 27.75 -7.01
CA GLY A 703 -14.67 28.24 -8.39
C GLY A 703 -15.12 27.16 -9.38
N GLU A 704 -16.36 27.24 -9.85
CA GLU A 704 -16.78 26.63 -11.11
C GLU A 704 -15.78 26.98 -12.22
N VAL A 705 -15.50 25.99 -13.06
CA VAL A 705 -14.66 26.11 -14.25
C VAL A 705 -15.25 27.21 -15.14
N PRO A 706 -14.54 28.32 -15.44
CA PRO A 706 -14.89 29.13 -16.59
C PRO A 706 -14.66 28.23 -17.81
N THR A 707 -15.75 27.96 -18.53
CA THR A 707 -15.86 27.09 -19.71
C THR A 707 -14.69 27.16 -20.68
#